data_AF-A0A556PQW9-F1
#
_entry.id   AF-A0A556PQW9-F1
#
_cell.length_a   1.000
_cell.length_b   1.000
_cell.length_c   1.000
_cell.angle_alpha   90.00
_cell.angle_beta   90.00
_cell.angle_gamma   90.00
#
_symmetry.space_group_name_H-M   'P 1'
#
loop_
_entity.id
_entity.type
_entity.pdbx_description
1 polymer ?
#
loop_
_entity_poly.entity_id
_entity_poly.type
_entity_poly.pdbx_seq_one_letter_code
_entity_poly.pdbx_strand_id
1 'polypeptide(L)'
;MKLKQKEQKQVTNITQTVVEAGSHLIQLLRDKNLKDSAYIFSSMIEGYSVVRQVTDNDAVLNSKLENIDSQLYRQMESLSGLLEQGNLMKATEIVQFSFNPTLKKWQNGIQTYYQIEEKTSFTIGVYFHAASPLKAYSEPRVNALVEAAAEQGSTIFFFSSQDVDLENKKIEADIFRDGSWTRDSFDYPDVIHNGFSQNIFNQSRVERKLRREIPFTSFVFGDKLQLPKRIVENRKYAELLIPFTIIQDEQKVIDYIERYQKVVLKPIRGARGENIYFAEKNGEKYRVSQDTNTAILNKEDFIQWLYDTILSKDRDYIVQKYLHVRTKKGEPFDFRIHMQKNGEGKWQITKMYPRTGYKNSNQIKIYQGGPLKDLNSFLEQEFGKDAIAIKEKLMDLALNLTFHIDKLYGLALDEMGLDIAIDENQRMWLFEANMGPQTKAHEKERADNVIAYSRFLAKHRIFHTNQMNERSLLKGFFDAEHSKLPYAENQQQKKIGLLNDKKQLKELRQSLAEEIEGTNSFYFFSPSDIDIDEMQIRGAFYNDGEWEEKITDYPDVLIDCFKTKDNNFLQSIYEEFESIPFINETIDQLREQTQLLTALGNNEEMNNYLPPYQKVTHKKEVIRFLDTEHAITLKKNISNQNEDDYIIHKTGKFDYVVISDEGETNYNQITLTHFIEDRLKENQWFVQKHAEGNDVEIEMIRTNQHEWTTIGDETTVQPVFQSLQETLVSIFGNKISNAQVTLTVTDGKPIITDMTINNLEHLESNQTVVQAIAELASNL
;
A
#
# COMPACT_ATOMS: atom_id res chain seq x y z
N MET A 1 -21.34 36.80 -15.82
CA MET A 1 -21.49 36.51 -14.37
C MET A 1 -20.10 36.22 -13.82
N LYS A 2 -19.66 36.78 -12.69
CA LYS A 2 -18.34 36.42 -12.15
C LYS A 2 -18.38 34.95 -11.70
N LEU A 3 -17.40 34.15 -12.12
CA LEU A 3 -17.25 32.75 -11.72
C LEU A 3 -17.20 32.60 -10.19
N LYS A 4 -17.64 31.45 -9.66
CA LYS A 4 -17.47 31.10 -8.24
C LYS A 4 -15.98 30.88 -7.94
N GLN A 5 -15.54 31.08 -6.69
CA GLN A 5 -14.14 30.89 -6.29
C GLN A 5 -13.58 29.50 -6.67
N LYS A 6 -14.38 28.43 -6.57
CA LYS A 6 -13.99 27.07 -6.99
C LYS A 6 -13.72 26.96 -8.49
N GLU A 7 -14.48 27.67 -9.31
CA GLU A 7 -14.32 27.71 -10.78
C GLU A 7 -13.10 28.58 -11.16
N GLN A 8 -12.86 29.69 -10.46
CA GLN A 8 -11.71 30.60 -10.70
C GLN A 8 -10.34 29.93 -10.49
N LYS A 9 -10.06 29.45 -9.28
CA LYS A 9 -10.04 28.01 -9.07
C LYS A 9 -9.36 27.08 -10.08
N GLN A 10 -10.22 26.18 -10.53
CA GLN A 10 -10.02 25.21 -11.59
C GLN A 10 -9.48 25.85 -12.87
N VAL A 11 -10.02 27.00 -13.30
CA VAL A 11 -9.53 27.73 -14.48
C VAL A 11 -8.05 28.08 -14.33
N THR A 12 -7.63 28.57 -13.16
CA THR A 12 -6.23 28.93 -12.91
C THR A 12 -5.31 27.71 -12.96
N ASN A 13 -5.70 26.59 -12.34
CA ASN A 13 -4.93 25.35 -12.37
C ASN A 13 -4.76 24.83 -13.81
N ILE A 14 -5.85 24.77 -14.58
CA ILE A 14 -5.80 24.29 -15.97
C ILE A 14 -4.90 25.21 -16.82
N THR A 15 -5.01 26.54 -16.67
CA THR A 15 -4.14 27.47 -17.39
C THR A 15 -2.66 27.27 -17.08
N GLN A 16 -2.31 26.96 -15.83
CA GLN A 16 -0.94 26.65 -15.41
C GLN A 16 -0.45 25.34 -16.04
N THR A 17 -1.25 24.27 -15.98
CA THR A 17 -0.92 22.98 -16.59
C THR A 17 -0.70 23.12 -18.10
N VAL A 18 -1.52 23.92 -18.80
CA VAL A 18 -1.33 24.19 -20.24
C VAL A 18 -0.01 24.91 -20.51
N VAL A 19 0.38 25.89 -19.67
CA VAL A 19 1.66 26.61 -19.83
C VAL A 19 2.87 25.68 -19.57
N GLU A 20 2.78 24.79 -18.58
CA GLU A 20 3.80 23.78 -18.28
C GLU A 20 3.94 22.77 -19.43
N ALA A 21 2.82 22.26 -19.94
CA ALA A 21 2.78 21.38 -21.10
C ALA A 21 3.43 22.02 -22.33
N GLY A 22 3.27 23.34 -22.53
CA GLY A 22 3.97 24.07 -23.58
C GLY A 22 5.49 24.02 -23.45
N SER A 23 6.03 24.06 -22.24
CA SER A 23 7.48 23.91 -22.00
C SER A 23 7.95 22.49 -22.32
N HIS A 24 7.13 21.49 -22.01
CA HIS A 24 7.39 20.09 -22.36
C HIS A 24 7.33 19.85 -23.87
N LEU A 25 6.37 20.46 -24.56
CA LEU A 25 6.20 20.37 -26.01
C LEU A 25 7.45 20.84 -26.76
N ILE A 26 8.10 21.93 -26.34
CA ILE A 26 9.37 22.38 -26.94
C ILE A 26 10.42 21.26 -26.90
N GLN A 27 10.54 20.58 -25.77
CA GLN A 27 11.56 19.54 -25.61
C GLN A 27 11.25 18.34 -26.50
N LEU A 28 9.99 17.91 -26.58
CA LEU A 28 9.57 16.82 -27.45
C LEU A 28 9.80 17.12 -28.94
N LEU A 29 9.54 18.36 -29.35
CA LEU A 29 9.82 18.82 -30.71
C LEU A 29 11.32 18.83 -31.03
N ARG A 30 12.16 19.25 -30.08
CA ARG A 30 13.63 19.19 -30.21
C ARG A 30 14.16 17.75 -30.27
N ASP A 31 13.56 16.87 -29.50
CA ASP A 31 13.87 15.43 -29.47
C ASP A 31 13.33 14.68 -30.70
N LYS A 32 12.68 15.40 -31.64
CA LYS A 32 12.05 14.87 -32.86
C LYS A 32 11.00 13.78 -32.58
N ASN A 33 10.36 13.82 -31.43
CA ASN A 33 9.36 12.83 -31.02
C ASN A 33 7.96 13.30 -31.43
N LEU A 34 7.58 13.02 -32.69
CA LEU A 34 6.33 13.51 -33.28
C LEU A 34 5.09 13.00 -32.54
N LYS A 35 5.06 11.72 -32.15
CA LYS A 35 3.88 11.10 -31.51
C LYS A 35 3.59 11.73 -30.15
N ASP A 36 4.61 11.86 -29.30
CA ASP A 36 4.43 12.48 -27.98
C ASP A 36 4.17 13.98 -28.12
N SER A 37 4.79 14.65 -29.11
CA SER A 37 4.53 16.07 -29.39
C SER A 37 3.07 16.30 -29.77
N ALA A 38 2.51 15.45 -30.63
CA ALA A 38 1.10 15.52 -31.03
C ALA A 38 0.15 15.25 -29.85
N TYR A 39 0.48 14.26 -29.01
CA TYR A 39 -0.31 13.95 -27.81
C TYR A 39 -0.37 15.12 -26.84
N ILE A 40 0.79 15.66 -26.44
CA ILE A 40 0.87 16.79 -25.51
C ILE A 40 0.19 18.03 -26.09
N PHE A 41 0.38 18.29 -27.38
CA PHE A 41 -0.28 19.39 -28.05
C PHE A 41 -1.81 19.24 -28.07
N SER A 42 -2.34 18.02 -28.25
CA SER A 42 -3.79 17.74 -28.13
C SER A 42 -4.29 18.06 -26.73
N SER A 43 -3.62 17.57 -25.68
CA SER A 43 -3.99 17.85 -24.28
C SER A 43 -3.95 19.35 -23.96
N MET A 44 -3.04 20.12 -24.58
CA MET A 44 -3.00 21.57 -24.44
C MET A 44 -4.21 22.25 -25.08
N ILE A 45 -4.66 21.79 -26.26
CA ILE A 45 -5.88 22.30 -26.92
C ILE A 45 -7.11 21.98 -26.08
N GLU A 46 -7.20 20.76 -25.53
CA GLU A 46 -8.28 20.36 -24.64
C GLU A 46 -8.33 21.24 -23.39
N GLY A 47 -7.20 21.41 -22.70
CA GLY A 47 -7.10 22.28 -21.53
C GLY A 47 -7.48 23.74 -21.83
N TYR A 48 -7.05 24.26 -22.98
CA TYR A 48 -7.47 25.59 -23.45
C TYR A 48 -8.99 25.66 -23.68
N SER A 49 -9.58 24.66 -24.34
CA SER A 49 -11.01 24.62 -24.64
C SER A 49 -11.88 24.57 -23.38
N VAL A 50 -11.47 23.80 -22.37
CA VAL A 50 -12.15 23.72 -21.06
C VAL A 50 -12.14 25.08 -20.37
N VAL A 51 -11.00 25.78 -20.37
CA VAL A 51 -10.92 27.12 -19.80
C VAL A 51 -11.82 28.11 -20.53
N ARG A 52 -11.85 28.06 -21.87
CA ARG A 52 -12.74 28.90 -22.68
C ARG A 52 -14.20 28.62 -22.36
N GLN A 53 -14.62 27.36 -22.35
CA GLN A 53 -16.00 26.97 -22.04
C GLN A 53 -16.46 27.48 -20.67
N VAL A 54 -15.59 27.45 -19.66
CA VAL A 54 -15.89 27.97 -18.33
C VAL A 54 -15.91 29.50 -18.31
N THR A 55 -15.02 30.15 -19.06
CA THR A 55 -14.87 31.62 -19.06
C THR A 55 -15.76 32.36 -20.07
N ASP A 56 -16.43 31.65 -21.00
CA ASP A 56 -17.26 32.24 -22.06
C ASP A 56 -18.40 33.11 -21.53
N ASN A 57 -18.92 32.82 -20.33
CA ASN A 57 -19.98 33.59 -19.67
C ASN A 57 -19.47 34.84 -18.89
N ASP A 58 -18.16 35.09 -18.85
CA ASP A 58 -17.55 36.28 -18.26
C ASP A 58 -17.14 37.30 -19.35
N ALA A 59 -18.10 38.16 -19.72
CA ALA A 59 -17.92 39.18 -20.75
C ALA A 59 -16.73 40.14 -20.50
N VAL A 60 -16.40 40.42 -19.22
CA VAL A 60 -15.31 41.35 -18.88
C VAL A 60 -13.97 40.67 -19.07
N LEU A 61 -13.82 39.42 -18.61
CA LEU A 61 -12.62 38.63 -18.86
C LEU A 61 -12.41 38.41 -20.37
N ASN A 62 -13.47 38.05 -21.09
CA ASN A 62 -13.41 37.83 -22.54
C ASN A 62 -12.94 39.07 -23.30
N SER A 63 -13.44 40.27 -22.96
CA SER A 63 -12.98 41.51 -23.59
C SER A 63 -11.48 41.79 -23.36
N LYS A 64 -10.91 41.33 -22.24
CA LYS A 64 -9.49 41.49 -21.93
C LYS A 64 -8.62 40.45 -22.65
N LEU A 65 -9.13 39.26 -22.88
CA LEU A 65 -8.39 38.15 -23.49
C LEU A 65 -8.59 38.03 -25.00
N GLU A 66 -9.59 38.69 -25.59
CA GLU A 66 -9.99 38.56 -27.01
C GLU A 66 -8.80 38.55 -27.99
N ASN A 67 -7.88 39.51 -27.84
CA ASN A 67 -6.68 39.62 -28.69
C ASN A 67 -5.69 38.46 -28.47
N ILE A 68 -5.55 38.01 -27.23
CA ILE A 68 -4.65 36.91 -26.84
C ILE A 68 -5.24 35.58 -27.33
N ASP A 69 -6.53 35.35 -27.12
CA ASP A 69 -7.24 34.16 -27.59
C ASP A 69 -7.21 34.06 -29.11
N SER A 70 -7.46 35.15 -29.83
CA SER A 70 -7.34 35.19 -31.29
C SER A 70 -5.92 34.86 -31.78
N GLN A 71 -4.89 35.21 -31.01
CA GLN A 71 -3.50 34.83 -31.32
C GLN A 71 -3.24 33.35 -31.05
N LEU A 72 -3.72 32.82 -29.91
CA LEU A 72 -3.58 31.41 -29.55
C LEU A 72 -4.28 30.51 -30.56
N TYR A 73 -5.52 30.81 -30.97
CA TYR A 73 -6.24 30.04 -31.97
C TYR A 73 -5.46 29.91 -33.28
N ARG A 74 -4.94 31.03 -33.82
CA ARG A 74 -4.14 31.00 -35.06
C ARG A 74 -2.83 30.23 -34.91
N GLN A 75 -2.18 30.34 -33.75
CA GLN A 75 -0.96 29.59 -33.46
C GLN A 75 -1.25 28.09 -33.33
N MET A 76 -2.35 27.71 -32.67
CA MET A 76 -2.78 26.31 -32.53
C MET A 76 -3.10 25.70 -33.90
N GLU A 77 -3.86 26.39 -34.74
CA GLU A 77 -4.16 25.93 -36.11
C GLU A 77 -2.87 25.73 -36.93
N SER A 78 -1.94 26.70 -36.87
CA SER A 78 -0.65 26.59 -37.55
C SER A 78 0.20 25.44 -36.99
N LEU A 79 0.21 25.21 -35.68
CA LEU A 79 0.98 24.15 -35.04
C LEU A 79 0.42 22.78 -35.37
N SER A 80 -0.92 22.64 -35.40
CA SER A 80 -1.59 21.41 -35.81
C SER A 80 -1.17 21.01 -37.23
N GLY A 81 -1.24 21.93 -38.19
CA GLY A 81 -0.82 21.66 -39.57
C GLY A 81 0.68 21.32 -39.70
N LEU A 82 1.55 21.94 -38.90
CA LEU A 82 2.99 21.61 -38.91
C LEU A 82 3.29 20.25 -38.30
N LEU A 83 2.59 19.86 -37.24
CA LEU A 83 2.71 18.54 -36.63
C LEU A 83 2.21 17.45 -37.58
N GLU A 84 1.06 17.65 -38.24
CA GLU A 84 0.55 16.71 -39.26
C GLU A 84 1.51 16.52 -40.43
N GLN A 85 2.17 17.60 -40.88
CA GLN A 85 3.18 17.56 -41.94
C GLN A 85 4.56 17.06 -41.47
N GLY A 86 4.73 16.76 -40.17
CA GLY A 86 6.00 16.34 -39.59
C GLY A 86 7.09 17.43 -39.58
N ASN A 87 6.72 18.71 -39.72
CA ASN A 87 7.66 19.82 -39.77
C ASN A 87 8.03 20.32 -38.36
N LEU A 88 8.78 19.50 -37.64
CA LEU A 88 9.13 19.72 -36.22
C LEU A 88 10.04 20.93 -35.98
N MET A 89 10.87 21.30 -36.95
CA MET A 89 11.77 22.46 -36.82
C MET A 89 10.97 23.76 -36.75
N LYS A 90 10.06 23.97 -37.70
CA LYS A 90 9.20 25.15 -37.74
C LYS A 90 8.19 25.14 -36.58
N ALA A 91 7.70 23.95 -36.18
CA ALA A 91 6.89 23.83 -34.97
C ALA A 91 7.67 24.26 -33.72
N THR A 92 8.93 23.85 -33.56
CA THR A 92 9.78 24.25 -32.42
C THR A 92 9.93 25.77 -32.34
N GLU A 93 10.18 26.43 -33.48
CA GLU A 93 10.31 27.89 -33.55
C GLU A 93 9.01 28.60 -33.12
N ILE A 94 7.87 28.14 -33.64
CA ILE A 94 6.57 28.73 -33.29
C ILE A 94 6.28 28.52 -31.79
N VAL A 95 6.50 27.30 -31.27
CA VAL A 95 6.25 27.02 -29.85
C VAL A 95 7.14 27.88 -28.96
N GLN A 96 8.44 27.97 -29.26
CA GLN A 96 9.43 28.67 -28.46
C GLN A 96 9.25 30.19 -28.47
N PHE A 97 9.06 30.79 -29.64
CA PHE A 97 9.13 32.24 -29.81
C PHE A 97 7.77 32.93 -29.84
N SER A 98 6.68 32.19 -30.05
CA SER A 98 5.35 32.77 -30.23
C SER A 98 4.31 32.16 -29.28
N PHE A 99 4.11 30.85 -29.34
CA PHE A 99 3.02 30.18 -28.63
C PHE A 99 3.19 30.20 -27.11
N ASN A 100 4.32 29.74 -26.57
CA ASN A 100 4.54 29.72 -25.12
C ASN A 100 4.54 31.12 -24.48
N PRO A 101 5.17 32.16 -25.09
CA PRO A 101 5.01 33.53 -24.61
C PRO A 101 3.55 34.00 -24.60
N THR A 102 2.75 33.61 -25.58
CA THR A 102 1.32 33.97 -25.67
C THR A 102 0.50 33.24 -24.61
N LEU A 103 0.77 31.95 -24.36
CA LEU A 103 0.16 31.18 -23.27
C LEU A 103 0.45 31.78 -21.90
N LYS A 104 1.67 32.25 -21.65
CA LYS A 104 2.02 32.96 -20.41
C LYS A 104 1.25 34.27 -20.25
N LYS A 105 1.06 35.03 -21.34
CA LYS A 105 0.24 36.25 -21.31
C LYS A 105 -1.23 35.93 -21.02
N TRP A 106 -1.75 34.85 -21.62
CA TRP A 106 -3.11 34.37 -21.39
C TRP A 106 -3.33 33.99 -19.92
N GLN A 107 -2.43 33.17 -19.36
CA GLN A 107 -2.44 32.80 -17.95
C GLN A 107 -2.37 34.03 -17.03
N ASN A 108 -1.41 34.94 -17.26
CA ASN A 108 -1.25 36.13 -16.45
C ASN A 108 -2.49 37.04 -16.51
N GLY A 109 -3.13 37.14 -17.68
CA GLY A 109 -4.37 37.90 -17.86
C GLY A 109 -5.51 37.35 -17.01
N ILE A 110 -5.65 36.03 -16.96
CA ILE A 110 -6.63 35.32 -16.14
C ILE A 110 -6.34 35.49 -14.64
N GLN A 111 -5.09 35.27 -14.23
CA GLN A 111 -4.66 35.40 -12.82
C GLN A 111 -4.83 36.83 -12.28
N THR A 112 -4.42 37.82 -13.08
CA THR A 112 -4.56 39.25 -12.71
C THR A 112 -6.03 39.64 -12.57
N TYR A 113 -6.91 39.12 -13.43
CA TYR A 113 -8.33 39.43 -13.39
C TYR A 113 -9.01 38.91 -12.12
N TYR A 114 -8.62 37.73 -11.63
CA TYR A 114 -9.19 37.15 -10.42
C TYR A 114 -8.60 37.66 -9.10
N GLN A 115 -7.63 38.59 -9.13
CA GLN A 115 -7.06 39.22 -7.93
C GLN A 115 -6.71 38.21 -6.82
N ILE A 116 -6.15 37.06 -7.19
CA ILE A 116 -5.71 36.07 -6.21
C ILE A 116 -4.48 36.67 -5.53
N GLU A 117 -4.62 37.17 -4.30
CA GLU A 117 -3.49 37.52 -3.46
C GLU A 117 -2.58 36.30 -3.37
N GLU A 118 -1.32 36.42 -3.80
CA GLU A 118 -0.38 35.31 -3.66
C GLU A 118 -0.21 35.02 -2.18
N LYS A 119 -0.65 33.85 -1.75
CA LYS A 119 -0.34 33.33 -0.41
C LYS A 119 1.18 33.33 -0.26
N THR A 120 1.68 34.24 0.59
CA THR A 120 3.13 34.46 0.77
C THR A 120 3.74 33.50 1.79
N SER A 121 2.93 32.97 2.71
CA SER A 121 3.33 32.01 3.73
C SER A 121 2.59 30.69 3.54
N PHE A 122 3.35 29.59 3.50
CA PHE A 122 2.83 28.23 3.35
C PHE A 122 3.06 27.43 4.63
N THR A 123 2.13 26.53 4.95
CA THR A 123 2.30 25.51 5.98
C THR A 123 2.82 24.22 5.36
N ILE A 124 3.88 23.67 5.93
CA ILE A 124 4.54 22.44 5.48
C ILE A 124 4.44 21.41 6.59
N GLY A 125 3.76 20.32 6.31
CA GLY A 125 3.66 19.19 7.21
C GLY A 125 4.75 18.16 6.94
N VAL A 126 5.65 17.90 7.88
CA VAL A 126 6.60 16.79 7.79
C VAL A 126 5.93 15.54 8.35
N TYR A 127 5.81 14.50 7.53
CA TYR A 127 4.98 13.33 7.83
C TYR A 127 5.78 12.03 7.77
N PHE A 128 5.57 11.17 8.76
CA PHE A 128 5.97 9.76 8.71
C PHE A 128 4.92 8.89 9.40
N HIS A 129 4.38 7.89 8.70
CA HIS A 129 3.20 7.17 9.20
C HIS A 129 3.45 6.46 10.54
N ALA A 130 4.64 5.87 10.74
CA ALA A 130 4.89 4.92 11.83
C ALA A 130 5.27 5.58 13.15
N ALA A 131 5.85 6.78 13.12
CA ALA A 131 6.34 7.48 14.30
C ALA A 131 6.52 8.97 14.02
N SER A 132 6.60 9.78 15.08
CA SER A 132 6.95 11.20 14.96
C SER A 132 8.27 11.36 14.17
N PRO A 133 8.30 12.20 13.12
CA PRO A 133 9.51 12.46 12.35
C PRO A 133 10.69 12.96 13.19
N LEU A 134 10.43 13.59 14.35
CA LEU A 134 11.49 14.03 15.27
C LEU A 134 12.32 12.86 15.83
N LYS A 135 11.74 11.66 15.89
CA LYS A 135 12.44 10.43 16.28
C LYS A 135 13.06 9.70 15.09
N ALA A 136 12.48 9.87 13.90
CA ALA A 136 12.88 9.15 12.70
C ALA A 136 14.02 9.83 11.94
N TYR A 137 14.10 11.16 11.97
CA TYR A 137 15.18 11.93 11.38
C TYR A 137 16.33 12.19 12.36
N SER A 138 17.52 12.43 11.81
CA SER A 138 18.65 12.89 12.60
C SER A 138 18.44 14.34 13.06
N GLU A 139 18.95 14.69 14.23
CA GLU A 139 18.86 16.05 14.77
C GLU A 139 19.37 17.13 13.78
N PRO A 140 20.52 16.96 13.08
CA PRO A 140 20.96 17.93 12.08
C PRO A 140 19.97 18.15 10.93
N ARG A 141 19.22 17.11 10.54
CA ARG A 141 18.21 17.20 9.49
C ARG A 141 16.99 17.97 9.95
N VAL A 142 16.49 17.66 11.14
CA VAL A 142 15.34 18.37 11.73
C VAL A 142 15.67 19.85 11.88
N ASN A 143 16.83 20.18 12.45
CA ASN A 143 17.25 21.57 12.64
C ASN A 143 17.39 22.31 11.31
N ALA A 144 17.99 21.68 10.29
CA ALA A 144 18.12 22.27 8.96
C ALA A 144 16.76 22.55 8.29
N LEU A 145 15.76 21.66 8.45
CA LEU A 145 14.40 21.86 7.94
C LEU A 145 13.71 23.03 8.64
N VAL A 146 13.82 23.13 9.96
CA VAL A 146 13.25 24.24 10.74
C VAL A 146 13.88 25.58 10.34
N GLU A 147 15.21 25.63 10.23
CA GLU A 147 15.95 26.83 9.81
C GLU A 147 15.58 27.24 8.37
N ALA A 148 15.59 26.31 7.42
CA ALA A 148 15.21 26.56 6.03
C ALA A 148 13.75 27.03 5.89
N ALA A 149 12.82 26.47 6.67
CA ALA A 149 11.43 26.88 6.69
C ALA A 149 11.29 28.34 7.16
N ALA A 150 11.97 28.69 8.26
CA ALA A 150 11.96 30.04 8.81
C ALA A 150 12.54 31.07 7.82
N GLU A 151 13.70 30.78 7.21
CA GLU A 151 14.33 31.64 6.20
C GLU A 151 13.47 31.86 4.96
N GLN A 152 12.66 30.87 4.58
CA GLN A 152 11.78 30.93 3.42
C GLN A 152 10.33 31.32 3.76
N GLY A 153 10.07 31.82 4.98
CA GLY A 153 8.77 32.34 5.40
C GLY A 153 7.65 31.29 5.48
N SER A 154 8.01 30.03 5.76
CA SER A 154 7.08 28.91 5.86
C SER A 154 6.97 28.42 7.30
N THR A 155 5.76 27.98 7.68
CA THR A 155 5.53 27.33 8.97
C THR A 155 5.68 25.83 8.77
N ILE A 156 6.52 25.17 9.57
CA ILE A 156 6.76 23.73 9.49
C ILE A 156 6.36 23.03 10.79
N PHE A 157 5.67 21.90 10.69
CA PHE A 157 5.28 21.07 11.83
C PHE A 157 5.37 19.58 11.49
N PHE A 158 5.54 18.74 12.51
CA PHE A 158 5.92 17.33 12.37
C PHE A 158 4.84 16.43 13.00
N PHE A 159 4.36 15.43 12.25
CA PHE A 159 3.28 14.55 12.69
C PHE A 159 3.34 13.16 12.07
N SER A 160 2.58 12.23 12.64
CA SER A 160 2.44 10.83 12.22
C SER A 160 0.97 10.47 11.95
N SER A 161 0.67 9.24 11.55
CA SER A 161 -0.73 8.85 11.26
C SER A 161 -1.63 8.93 12.49
N GLN A 162 -1.11 8.68 13.68
CA GLN A 162 -1.88 8.71 14.94
C GLN A 162 -2.30 10.13 15.34
N ASP A 163 -1.67 11.13 14.74
CA ASP A 163 -1.86 12.53 15.08
C ASP A 163 -2.96 13.19 14.22
N VAL A 164 -3.51 12.46 13.24
CA VAL A 164 -4.44 13.01 12.24
C VAL A 164 -5.87 12.60 12.57
N ASP A 165 -6.70 13.60 12.81
CA ASP A 165 -8.15 13.48 12.83
C ASP A 165 -8.69 13.71 11.40
N LEU A 166 -9.08 12.61 10.75
CA LEU A 166 -9.61 12.62 9.39
C LEU A 166 -11.03 13.20 9.31
N GLU A 167 -11.82 13.10 10.39
CA GLU A 167 -13.21 13.57 10.42
C GLU A 167 -13.25 15.10 10.54
N ASN A 168 -12.49 15.64 11.49
CA ASN A 168 -12.44 17.08 11.74
C ASN A 168 -11.37 17.81 10.92
N LYS A 169 -10.57 17.08 10.12
CA LYS A 169 -9.44 17.60 9.33
C LYS A 169 -8.42 18.38 10.17
N LYS A 170 -8.10 17.83 11.33
CA LYS A 170 -7.14 18.40 12.29
C LYS A 170 -5.93 17.51 12.46
N ILE A 171 -4.81 18.11 12.83
CA ILE A 171 -3.53 17.42 13.04
C ILE A 171 -2.90 17.95 14.33
N GLU A 172 -2.63 17.05 15.28
CA GLU A 172 -1.88 17.35 16.50
C GLU A 172 -0.37 17.20 16.25
N ALA A 173 0.33 18.30 15.97
CA ALA A 173 1.70 18.26 15.48
C ALA A 173 2.72 18.90 16.42
N ASP A 174 3.95 18.41 16.37
CA ASP A 174 5.10 19.03 17.04
C ASP A 174 5.60 20.21 16.18
N ILE A 175 5.79 21.37 16.80
CA ILE A 175 6.32 22.59 16.15
C ILE A 175 7.41 23.22 17.01
N PHE A 176 8.44 23.77 16.36
CA PHE A 176 9.50 24.51 17.05
C PHE A 176 9.17 26.01 17.08
N ARG A 177 8.97 26.56 18.27
CA ARG A 177 8.70 28.00 18.50
C ARG A 177 9.52 28.50 19.69
N ASP A 178 10.05 29.72 19.58
CA ASP A 178 10.77 30.41 20.66
C ASP A 178 11.90 29.57 21.30
N GLY A 179 12.59 28.75 20.50
CA GLY A 179 13.70 27.91 20.97
C GLY A 179 13.29 26.60 21.63
N SER A 180 12.01 26.22 21.60
CA SER A 180 11.51 24.99 22.21
C SER A 180 10.51 24.24 21.32
N TRP A 181 10.42 22.92 21.51
CA TRP A 181 9.39 22.09 20.88
C TRP A 181 8.10 22.17 21.69
N THR A 182 7.00 22.47 21.01
CA THR A 182 5.64 22.49 21.57
C THR A 182 4.72 21.67 20.70
N ARG A 183 3.65 21.13 21.27
CA ARG A 183 2.61 20.41 20.52
C ARG A 183 1.36 21.26 20.41
N ASP A 184 0.80 21.36 19.21
CA ASP A 184 -0.30 22.27 18.89
C ASP A 184 -1.21 21.64 17.82
N SER A 185 -2.44 22.15 17.70
CA SER A 185 -3.46 21.65 16.79
C SER A 185 -3.51 22.50 15.52
N PHE A 186 -3.39 21.85 14.35
CA PHE A 186 -3.35 22.51 13.05
C PHE A 186 -4.47 22.00 12.14
N ASP A 187 -4.92 22.86 11.23
CA ASP A 187 -5.59 22.40 10.00
C ASP A 187 -4.58 21.67 9.10
N TYR A 188 -5.10 20.98 8.08
CA TYR A 188 -4.26 20.36 7.05
C TYR A 188 -3.25 21.34 6.44
N PRO A 189 -1.98 20.94 6.30
CA PRO A 189 -0.95 21.79 5.70
C PRO A 189 -1.22 22.06 4.22
N ASP A 190 -0.58 23.08 3.66
CA ASP A 190 -0.64 23.34 2.21
C ASP A 190 0.10 22.28 1.38
N VAL A 191 1.07 21.59 1.99
CA VAL A 191 1.90 20.55 1.37
C VAL A 191 2.48 19.64 2.44
N ILE A 192 2.64 18.36 2.12
CA ILE A 192 3.28 17.37 2.98
C ILE A 192 4.64 16.97 2.42
N HIS A 193 5.67 17.07 3.26
CA HIS A 193 6.97 16.46 3.02
C HIS A 193 7.04 15.10 3.72
N ASN A 194 7.06 14.03 2.93
CA ASN A 194 7.10 12.65 3.39
C ASN A 194 8.47 12.02 3.07
N GLY A 195 9.53 12.41 3.78
CA GLY A 195 10.90 11.97 3.45
C GLY A 195 11.17 10.46 3.59
N PHE A 196 10.17 9.64 3.93
CA PHE A 196 10.17 8.19 3.78
C PHE A 196 8.97 7.75 2.91
N SER A 197 9.02 7.99 1.61
CA SER A 197 7.97 7.55 0.68
C SER A 197 7.85 6.03 0.69
N GLN A 198 6.61 5.51 0.62
CA GLN A 198 6.31 4.08 0.56
C GLN A 198 5.44 3.78 -0.65
N ASN A 199 5.48 2.52 -1.10
CA ASN A 199 4.50 2.02 -2.07
C ASN A 199 3.09 2.01 -1.45
N ILE A 200 2.05 2.09 -2.27
CA ILE A 200 0.65 2.33 -1.93
C ILE A 200 0.12 1.30 -0.95
N PHE A 201 0.56 0.05 -1.09
CA PHE A 201 0.18 -1.06 -0.22
C PHE A 201 0.76 -0.95 1.20
N ASN A 202 1.86 -0.21 1.36
CA ASN A 202 2.46 0.07 2.68
C ASN A 202 2.12 1.49 3.17
N GLN A 203 1.47 2.32 2.35
CA GLN A 203 0.95 3.61 2.80
C GLN A 203 -0.18 3.35 3.78
N SER A 204 -0.20 4.06 4.92
CA SER A 204 -1.32 3.96 5.85
C SER A 204 -2.60 4.57 5.24
N ARG A 205 -3.78 4.18 5.73
CA ARG A 205 -5.06 4.83 5.39
C ARG A 205 -5.00 6.35 5.45
N VAL A 206 -4.38 6.88 6.51
CA VAL A 206 -4.21 8.32 6.72
C VAL A 206 -3.39 8.94 5.58
N GLU A 207 -2.27 8.32 5.21
CA GLU A 207 -1.45 8.81 4.10
C GLU A 207 -2.23 8.84 2.78
N ARG A 208 -2.97 7.76 2.45
CA ARG A 208 -3.76 7.68 1.23
C ARG A 208 -4.83 8.79 1.18
N LYS A 209 -5.56 9.02 2.28
CA LYS A 209 -6.55 10.10 2.36
C LYS A 209 -5.90 11.48 2.25
N LEU A 210 -4.78 11.72 2.93
CA LEU A 210 -4.07 12.99 2.83
C LEU A 210 -3.55 13.25 1.41
N ARG A 211 -3.03 12.25 0.70
CA ARG A 211 -2.56 12.38 -0.70
C ARG A 211 -3.66 12.80 -1.68
N ARG A 212 -4.92 12.45 -1.40
CA ARG A 212 -6.09 12.87 -2.21
C ARG A 212 -6.43 14.36 -2.01
N GLU A 213 -6.05 14.96 -0.88
CA GLU A 213 -6.44 16.33 -0.51
C GLU A 213 -5.29 17.34 -0.45
N ILE A 214 -4.06 16.86 -0.21
CA ILE A 214 -2.86 17.68 -0.01
C ILE A 214 -1.75 17.23 -0.97
N PRO A 215 -1.00 18.16 -1.58
CA PRO A 215 0.22 17.84 -2.34
C PRO A 215 1.28 17.15 -1.49
N PHE A 216 1.95 16.13 -2.04
CA PHE A 216 3.08 15.44 -1.40
C PHE A 216 4.37 15.67 -2.18
N THR A 217 5.50 15.79 -1.49
CA THR A 217 6.80 15.98 -2.14
C THR A 217 7.31 14.70 -2.80
N SER A 218 7.25 13.56 -2.10
CA SER A 218 8.11 12.41 -2.43
C SER A 218 7.30 11.15 -2.77
N PHE A 219 7.77 10.43 -3.78
CA PHE A 219 7.16 9.19 -4.30
C PHE A 219 8.23 8.11 -4.56
N VAL A 220 7.85 6.83 -4.45
CA VAL A 220 8.77 5.70 -4.60
C VAL A 220 8.88 5.25 -6.06
N PHE A 221 10.11 4.98 -6.54
CA PHE A 221 10.31 4.25 -7.80
C PHE A 221 10.89 2.84 -7.64
N GLY A 222 10.15 1.94 -6.99
CA GLY A 222 10.48 0.52 -6.98
C GLY A 222 11.82 0.10 -6.33
N ASP A 223 12.13 -1.19 -6.44
CA ASP A 223 13.33 -1.81 -5.88
C ASP A 223 14.55 -1.76 -6.83
N LYS A 224 15.66 -2.41 -6.42
CA LYS A 224 16.94 -2.50 -7.15
C LYS A 224 16.82 -3.04 -8.59
N LEU A 225 15.74 -3.73 -8.94
CA LEU A 225 15.51 -4.25 -10.28
C LEU A 225 14.53 -3.41 -11.09
N GLN A 226 13.56 -2.76 -10.44
CA GLN A 226 12.49 -2.05 -11.13
C GLN A 226 13.02 -0.91 -12.00
N LEU A 227 13.91 -0.06 -11.46
CA LEU A 227 14.49 1.02 -12.26
C LEU A 227 15.33 0.49 -13.44
N PRO A 228 16.33 -0.39 -13.25
CA PRO A 228 17.08 -0.94 -14.37
C PRO A 228 16.19 -1.60 -15.44
N LYS A 229 15.14 -2.31 -15.02
CA LYS A 229 14.16 -2.92 -15.95
C LYS A 229 13.46 -1.85 -16.79
N ARG A 230 12.93 -0.79 -16.17
CA ARG A 230 12.26 0.31 -16.91
C ARG A 230 13.21 1.04 -17.86
N ILE A 231 14.47 1.26 -17.45
CA ILE A 231 15.51 1.86 -18.31
C ILE A 231 15.78 0.97 -19.53
N VAL A 232 15.92 -0.35 -19.34
CA VAL A 232 16.12 -1.30 -20.46
C VAL A 232 14.91 -1.32 -21.41
N GLU A 233 13.69 -1.33 -20.86
CA GLU A 233 12.44 -1.29 -21.65
C GLU A 233 12.34 -0.01 -22.49
N ASN A 234 12.80 1.13 -21.97
CA ASN A 234 12.81 2.41 -22.70
C ASN A 234 14.07 2.64 -23.56
N ARG A 235 15.08 1.78 -23.44
CA ARG A 235 16.38 1.79 -24.15
C ARG A 235 17.30 2.99 -23.87
N LYS A 236 16.77 4.19 -23.63
CA LYS A 236 17.57 5.39 -23.35
C LYS A 236 18.35 5.20 -22.05
N TYR A 237 19.67 5.45 -22.07
CA TYR A 237 20.60 5.25 -20.94
C TYR A 237 20.79 3.80 -20.47
N ALA A 238 20.27 2.80 -21.18
CA ALA A 238 20.48 1.39 -20.84
C ALA A 238 21.97 0.99 -20.91
N GLU A 239 22.76 1.68 -21.73
CA GLU A 239 24.21 1.50 -21.87
C GLU A 239 25.02 1.87 -20.61
N LEU A 240 24.43 2.63 -19.68
CA LEU A 240 25.03 2.97 -18.39
C LEU A 240 24.93 1.82 -17.39
N LEU A 241 23.97 0.90 -17.58
CA LEU A 241 23.74 -0.20 -16.66
C LEU A 241 24.87 -1.22 -16.76
N ILE A 242 25.35 -1.65 -15.60
CA ILE A 242 26.31 -2.75 -15.49
C ILE A 242 25.59 -4.05 -15.87
N PRO A 243 26.09 -4.88 -16.78
CA PRO A 243 25.42 -6.13 -17.16
C PRO A 243 25.03 -6.98 -15.94
N PHE A 244 23.74 -7.28 -15.80
CA PHE A 244 23.18 -8.05 -14.68
C PHE A 244 22.07 -8.98 -15.15
N THR A 245 21.73 -9.99 -14.34
CA THR A 245 20.52 -10.82 -14.49
C THR A 245 20.06 -11.31 -13.13
N ILE A 246 18.78 -11.69 -13.03
CA ILE A 246 18.25 -12.42 -11.87
C ILE A 246 18.87 -13.82 -11.84
N ILE A 247 19.27 -14.27 -10.64
CA ILE A 247 19.76 -15.62 -10.41
C ILE A 247 18.53 -16.53 -10.22
N GLN A 248 18.32 -17.44 -11.16
CA GLN A 248 17.23 -18.43 -11.11
C GLN A 248 17.75 -19.82 -10.73
N ASP A 249 19.03 -20.06 -10.97
CA ASP A 249 19.74 -21.30 -10.77
C ASP A 249 21.25 -21.00 -10.67
N GLU A 250 22.03 -21.99 -10.26
CA GLU A 250 23.48 -21.94 -10.14
C GLU A 250 24.18 -21.73 -11.50
N GLN A 251 23.58 -22.23 -12.59
CA GLN A 251 24.15 -22.16 -13.93
C GLN A 251 24.25 -20.71 -14.40
N LYS A 252 23.25 -19.86 -14.09
CA LYS A 252 23.32 -18.41 -14.36
C LYS A 252 24.54 -17.75 -13.75
N VAL A 253 24.92 -18.15 -12.54
CA VAL A 253 26.09 -17.59 -11.85
C VAL A 253 27.37 -18.07 -12.53
N ILE A 254 27.46 -19.36 -12.83
CA ILE A 254 28.60 -19.97 -13.51
C ILE A 254 28.81 -19.31 -14.88
N ASP A 255 27.76 -19.18 -15.69
CA ASP A 255 27.82 -18.55 -17.02
C ASP A 255 28.34 -17.11 -16.95
N TYR A 256 27.87 -16.34 -15.95
CA TYR A 256 28.33 -14.97 -15.73
C TYR A 256 29.80 -14.91 -15.29
N ILE A 257 30.25 -15.84 -14.45
CA ILE A 257 31.66 -15.96 -14.06
C ILE A 257 32.52 -16.32 -15.27
N GLU A 258 32.09 -17.24 -16.11
CA GLU A 258 32.85 -17.62 -17.31
C GLU A 258 32.95 -16.47 -18.31
N ARG A 259 31.84 -15.71 -18.47
CA ARG A 259 31.79 -14.55 -19.35
C ARG A 259 32.61 -13.36 -18.85
N TYR A 260 32.60 -13.08 -17.55
CA TYR A 260 33.16 -11.84 -16.98
C TYR A 260 34.35 -12.04 -16.04
N GLN A 261 34.77 -13.29 -15.79
CA GLN A 261 35.81 -13.73 -14.84
C GLN A 261 35.51 -13.46 -13.36
N LYS A 262 34.92 -12.31 -13.05
CA LYS A 262 34.53 -11.88 -11.71
C LYS A 262 33.15 -11.25 -11.71
N VAL A 263 32.34 -11.65 -10.74
CA VAL A 263 30.95 -11.21 -10.60
C VAL A 263 30.66 -10.75 -9.17
N VAL A 264 29.59 -9.98 -9.05
CA VAL A 264 29.00 -9.57 -7.78
C VAL A 264 27.62 -10.19 -7.66
N LEU A 265 27.34 -10.84 -6.53
CA LEU A 265 26.04 -11.38 -6.17
C LEU A 265 25.42 -10.43 -5.15
N LYS A 266 24.28 -9.82 -5.49
CA LYS A 266 23.59 -8.84 -4.65
C LYS A 266 22.16 -9.28 -4.38
N PRO A 267 21.64 -9.17 -3.16
CA PRO A 267 20.23 -9.47 -2.90
C PRO A 267 19.35 -8.40 -3.58
N ILE A 268 18.22 -8.83 -4.16
CA ILE A 268 17.22 -7.95 -4.76
C ILE A 268 16.62 -7.05 -3.69
N ARG A 269 16.29 -7.64 -2.53
CA ARG A 269 15.75 -6.95 -1.36
C ARG A 269 16.83 -6.84 -0.28
N GLY A 270 17.12 -5.62 0.17
CA GLY A 270 18.09 -5.37 1.24
C GLY A 270 18.78 -4.02 1.12
N ALA A 271 19.14 -3.43 2.26
CA ALA A 271 19.78 -2.12 2.36
C ALA A 271 21.25 -2.21 2.81
N ARG A 272 21.98 -1.08 2.79
CA ARG A 272 23.30 -0.89 3.42
C ARG A 272 24.48 -1.75 2.90
N GLY A 273 24.30 -2.47 1.79
CA GLY A 273 25.38 -3.26 1.19
C GLY A 273 25.69 -4.57 1.95
N GLU A 274 24.74 -5.06 2.73
CA GLU A 274 24.85 -6.34 3.42
C GLU A 274 24.58 -7.51 2.47
N ASN A 275 25.14 -8.68 2.79
CA ASN A 275 25.00 -9.92 2.00
C ASN A 275 25.44 -9.78 0.52
N ILE A 276 26.42 -8.92 0.24
CA ILE A 276 27.04 -8.81 -1.08
C ILE A 276 28.25 -9.73 -1.15
N TYR A 277 28.24 -10.63 -2.13
CA TYR A 277 29.33 -11.58 -2.38
C TYR A 277 30.01 -11.30 -3.71
N PHE A 278 31.31 -11.61 -3.78
CA PHE A 278 32.07 -11.58 -5.04
C PHE A 278 32.56 -12.98 -5.33
N ALA A 279 32.35 -13.44 -6.56
CA ALA A 279 32.83 -14.73 -7.01
C ALA A 279 33.74 -14.55 -8.23
N GLU A 280 34.88 -15.24 -8.25
CA GLU A 280 35.80 -15.30 -9.38
C GLU A 280 36.32 -16.72 -9.58
N LYS A 281 36.54 -17.12 -10.84
CA LYS A 281 37.11 -18.44 -11.18
C LYS A 281 38.62 -18.30 -11.38
N ASN A 282 39.39 -19.08 -10.63
CA ASN A 282 40.86 -19.13 -10.70
C ASN A 282 41.28 -20.57 -11.02
N GLY A 283 41.44 -20.88 -12.31
CA GLY A 283 41.67 -22.25 -12.78
C GLY A 283 40.45 -23.14 -12.54
N GLU A 284 40.62 -24.24 -11.79
CA GLU A 284 39.55 -25.17 -11.44
C GLU A 284 38.81 -24.81 -10.14
N LYS A 285 39.25 -23.76 -9.44
CA LYS A 285 38.68 -23.34 -8.16
C LYS A 285 37.89 -22.04 -8.29
N TYR A 286 36.90 -21.90 -7.43
CA TYR A 286 36.12 -20.67 -7.25
C TYR A 286 36.56 -19.96 -5.99
N ARG A 287 36.82 -18.66 -6.09
CA ARG A 287 37.07 -17.80 -4.94
C ARG A 287 35.82 -16.98 -4.67
N VAL A 288 35.26 -17.15 -3.47
CA VAL A 288 34.13 -16.38 -2.97
C VAL A 288 34.62 -15.44 -1.88
N SER A 289 34.21 -14.18 -1.92
CA SER A 289 34.57 -13.21 -0.90
C SER A 289 33.38 -12.37 -0.44
N GLN A 290 33.35 -12.10 0.86
CA GLN A 290 32.41 -11.21 1.52
C GLN A 290 33.22 -10.34 2.47
N ASP A 291 33.22 -9.02 2.26
CA ASP A 291 34.07 -8.09 3.00
C ASP A 291 35.55 -8.51 2.99
N THR A 292 36.14 -8.78 4.16
CA THR A 292 37.52 -9.25 4.30
C THR A 292 37.64 -10.78 4.27
N ASN A 293 36.52 -11.50 4.34
CA ASN A 293 36.49 -12.95 4.37
C ASN A 293 36.55 -13.51 2.95
N THR A 294 37.37 -14.53 2.74
CA THR A 294 37.54 -15.21 1.45
C THR A 294 37.53 -16.72 1.67
N ALA A 295 36.74 -17.41 0.88
CA ALA A 295 36.75 -18.87 0.75
C ALA A 295 37.26 -19.26 -0.65
N ILE A 296 38.00 -20.36 -0.72
CA ILE A 296 38.41 -20.98 -1.99
C ILE A 296 37.77 -22.37 -2.03
N LEU A 297 36.91 -22.58 -3.01
CA LEU A 297 36.03 -23.73 -3.14
C LEU A 297 36.38 -24.48 -4.45
N ASN A 298 36.23 -25.81 -4.45
CA ASN A 298 36.16 -26.55 -5.72
C ASN A 298 34.78 -26.30 -6.36
N LYS A 299 34.49 -26.93 -7.50
CA LYS A 299 33.22 -26.70 -8.21
C LYS A 299 32.02 -27.20 -7.41
N GLU A 300 32.13 -28.39 -6.82
CA GLU A 300 31.07 -29.02 -6.04
C GLU A 300 30.71 -28.19 -4.80
N ASP A 301 31.71 -27.77 -4.03
CA ASP A 301 31.56 -26.93 -2.84
C ASP A 301 31.02 -25.54 -3.19
N PHE A 302 31.39 -24.98 -4.35
CA PHE A 302 30.85 -23.70 -4.82
C PHE A 302 29.36 -23.80 -5.17
N ILE A 303 28.96 -24.87 -5.85
CA ILE A 303 27.55 -25.13 -6.16
C ILE A 303 26.76 -25.30 -4.86
N GLN A 304 27.27 -26.10 -3.91
CA GLN A 304 26.62 -26.27 -2.61
C GLN A 304 26.49 -24.93 -1.88
N TRP A 305 27.54 -24.11 -1.88
CA TRP A 305 27.52 -22.77 -1.30
C TRP A 305 26.46 -21.86 -1.94
N LEU A 306 26.27 -21.93 -3.27
CA LEU A 306 25.20 -21.20 -3.96
C LEU A 306 23.82 -21.65 -3.49
N TYR A 307 23.59 -22.96 -3.34
CA TYR A 307 22.33 -23.48 -2.82
C TYR A 307 22.05 -23.00 -1.39
N ASP A 308 23.05 -23.07 -0.51
CA ASP A 308 22.88 -22.73 0.90
C ASP A 308 22.74 -21.23 1.14
N THR A 309 23.42 -20.40 0.33
CA THR A 309 23.56 -18.95 0.59
C THR A 309 22.74 -18.07 -0.33
N ILE A 310 22.70 -18.41 -1.63
CA ILE A 310 22.17 -17.53 -2.69
C ILE A 310 20.80 -18.00 -3.18
N LEU A 311 20.58 -19.30 -3.30
CA LEU A 311 19.33 -19.92 -3.79
C LEU A 311 18.44 -20.45 -2.65
N SER A 312 18.71 -20.08 -1.40
CA SER A 312 17.85 -20.45 -0.28
C SER A 312 16.47 -19.81 -0.41
N LYS A 313 15.42 -20.50 0.06
CA LYS A 313 13.99 -20.19 -0.22
C LYS A 313 13.54 -18.76 0.12
N ASP A 314 14.28 -18.04 0.96
CA ASP A 314 13.89 -16.72 1.46
C ASP A 314 14.64 -15.55 0.81
N ARG A 315 15.50 -15.79 -0.21
CA ARG A 315 16.36 -14.73 -0.76
C ARG A 315 16.47 -14.78 -2.28
N ASP A 316 15.99 -13.72 -2.93
CA ASP A 316 16.27 -13.50 -4.34
C ASP A 316 17.54 -12.67 -4.55
N TYR A 317 18.38 -13.07 -5.50
CA TYR A 317 19.64 -12.39 -5.83
C TYR A 317 19.75 -12.05 -7.33
N ILE A 318 20.59 -11.06 -7.62
CA ILE A 318 21.10 -10.77 -8.96
C ILE A 318 22.58 -11.14 -9.05
N VAL A 319 23.00 -11.57 -10.23
CA VAL A 319 24.42 -11.65 -10.62
C VAL A 319 24.72 -10.50 -11.56
N GLN A 320 25.77 -9.74 -11.25
CA GLN A 320 26.19 -8.55 -11.99
C GLN A 320 27.68 -8.64 -12.30
N LYS A 321 28.10 -8.15 -13.48
CA LYS A 321 29.52 -8.01 -13.84
C LYS A 321 30.24 -7.18 -12.75
N TYR A 322 31.39 -7.66 -12.27
CA TYR A 322 32.24 -6.83 -11.42
C TYR A 322 32.93 -5.75 -12.27
N LEU A 323 32.79 -4.49 -11.87
CA LEU A 323 33.53 -3.38 -12.48
C LEU A 323 34.75 -3.03 -11.64
N HIS A 324 35.93 -3.10 -12.27
CA HIS A 324 37.19 -2.76 -11.64
C HIS A 324 37.47 -1.26 -11.77
N VAL A 325 36.75 -0.44 -10.99
CA VAL A 325 36.95 1.02 -10.95
C VAL A 325 37.78 1.40 -9.74
N ARG A 326 38.98 1.94 -9.95
CA ARG A 326 39.94 2.28 -8.88
C ARG A 326 40.66 3.59 -9.15
N THR A 327 40.98 4.32 -8.08
CA THR A 327 41.86 5.49 -8.12
C THR A 327 43.28 5.07 -8.50
N LYS A 328 44.14 6.03 -8.85
CA LYS A 328 45.59 5.84 -9.05
C LYS A 328 46.29 5.20 -7.84
N LYS A 329 45.70 5.32 -6.64
CA LYS A 329 46.20 4.69 -5.40
C LYS A 329 45.66 3.28 -5.17
N GLY A 330 44.79 2.79 -6.04
CA GLY A 330 44.17 1.46 -5.99
C GLY A 330 42.89 1.38 -5.16
N GLU A 331 42.30 2.50 -4.76
CA GLU A 331 41.09 2.54 -3.94
C GLU A 331 39.85 2.47 -4.83
N PRO A 332 38.84 1.62 -4.55
CA PRO A 332 37.61 1.63 -5.33
C PRO A 332 36.88 2.96 -5.13
N PHE A 333 36.27 3.52 -6.18
CA PHE A 333 35.60 4.82 -6.09
C PHE A 333 34.38 4.94 -7.00
N ASP A 334 33.51 5.87 -6.65
CA ASP A 334 32.41 6.39 -7.46
C ASP A 334 32.14 7.87 -7.13
N PHE A 335 31.20 8.48 -7.85
CA PHE A 335 30.68 9.81 -7.59
C PHE A 335 29.25 9.68 -7.09
N ARG A 336 28.99 10.19 -5.88
CA ARG A 336 27.64 10.41 -5.37
C ARG A 336 27.19 11.78 -5.85
N ILE A 337 26.10 11.79 -6.61
CA ILE A 337 25.45 13.00 -7.12
C ILE A 337 24.06 13.06 -6.52
N HIS A 338 23.87 14.00 -5.60
CA HIS A 338 22.59 14.27 -4.96
C HIS A 338 21.83 15.31 -5.78
N MET A 339 20.68 14.89 -6.31
CA MET A 339 19.78 15.66 -7.16
C MET A 339 18.50 16.00 -6.40
N GLN A 340 18.02 17.23 -6.52
CA GLN A 340 16.72 17.64 -5.99
C GLN A 340 16.00 18.56 -6.96
N LYS A 341 14.66 18.59 -6.90
CA LYS A 341 13.88 19.67 -7.48
C LYS A 341 14.06 20.95 -6.67
N ASN A 342 14.15 22.08 -7.36
CA ASN A 342 14.28 23.40 -6.75
C ASN A 342 12.91 24.08 -6.59
N GLY A 343 12.91 25.34 -6.12
CA GLY A 343 11.69 26.15 -5.97
C GLY A 343 10.97 26.53 -7.28
N GLU A 344 11.50 26.13 -8.44
CA GLU A 344 10.84 26.23 -9.74
C GLU A 344 10.37 24.87 -10.27
N GLY A 345 10.44 23.81 -9.46
CA GLY A 345 10.11 22.44 -9.85
C GLY A 345 11.12 21.78 -10.79
N LYS A 346 12.30 22.38 -10.99
CA LYS A 346 13.33 21.86 -11.91
C LYS A 346 14.40 21.09 -11.17
N TRP A 347 14.88 20.01 -11.78
CA TRP A 347 16.02 19.24 -11.29
C TRP A 347 17.31 20.08 -11.27
N GLN A 348 18.03 20.00 -10.16
CA GLN A 348 19.36 20.56 -10.00
C GLN A 348 20.26 19.62 -9.19
N ILE A 349 21.57 19.86 -9.25
CA ILE A 349 22.57 19.16 -8.44
C ILE A 349 22.67 19.89 -7.10
N THR A 350 22.23 19.27 -6.02
CA THR A 350 22.41 19.77 -4.66
C THR A 350 23.86 19.58 -4.20
N LYS A 351 24.41 18.38 -4.42
CA LYS A 351 25.79 18.07 -4.04
C LYS A 351 26.39 16.99 -4.94
N MET A 352 27.66 17.15 -5.30
CA MET A 352 28.42 16.13 -6.01
C MET A 352 29.76 15.93 -5.32
N TYR A 353 30.10 14.69 -4.97
CA TYR A 353 31.38 14.36 -4.35
C TYR A 353 31.83 12.93 -4.64
N PRO A 354 33.14 12.69 -4.72
CA PRO A 354 33.69 11.35 -4.87
C PRO A 354 33.63 10.59 -3.54
N ARG A 355 33.34 9.29 -3.62
CA ARG A 355 33.44 8.36 -2.50
C ARG A 355 34.53 7.34 -2.81
N THR A 356 35.36 7.03 -1.83
CA THR A 356 36.42 6.03 -1.96
C THR A 356 36.29 4.98 -0.87
N GLY A 357 36.41 3.72 -1.23
CA GLY A 357 36.51 2.60 -0.30
C GLY A 357 37.97 2.30 0.10
N TYR A 358 38.15 1.26 0.89
CA TYR A 358 39.48 0.79 1.29
C TYR A 358 40.23 0.18 0.10
N LYS A 359 41.55 0.41 0.01
CA LYS A 359 42.43 -0.06 -1.08
C LYS A 359 42.23 -1.53 -1.46
N ASN A 360 42.09 -2.43 -0.49
CA ASN A 360 41.94 -3.86 -0.74
C ASN A 360 40.48 -4.36 -0.73
N SER A 361 39.51 -3.45 -0.60
CA SER A 361 38.09 -3.80 -0.64
C SER A 361 37.63 -4.00 -2.09
N ASN A 362 36.69 -4.94 -2.26
CA ASN A 362 35.92 -5.07 -3.50
C ASN A 362 34.67 -4.17 -3.50
N GLN A 363 34.29 -3.63 -2.34
CA GLN A 363 33.13 -2.75 -2.17
C GLN A 363 33.54 -1.31 -1.85
N ILE A 364 32.74 -0.35 -2.33
CA ILE A 364 32.79 1.05 -1.92
C ILE A 364 31.93 1.19 -0.66
N LYS A 365 32.41 0.66 0.48
CA LYS A 365 31.82 0.95 1.79
C LYS A 365 32.35 2.32 2.25
N ILE A 366 31.47 3.32 2.32
CA ILE A 366 31.84 4.69 2.70
C ILE A 366 32.38 4.70 4.12
N TYR A 367 33.53 5.35 4.33
CA TYR A 367 33.98 5.77 5.66
C TYR A 367 32.95 6.77 6.22
N GLN A 368 32.05 6.34 7.10
CA GLN A 368 30.98 7.22 7.60
C GLN A 368 31.50 8.40 8.44
N GLY A 369 32.74 8.35 8.95
CA GLY A 369 33.30 9.39 9.83
C GLY A 369 34.27 10.43 9.23
N GLY A 370 34.66 10.34 7.95
CA GLY A 370 35.63 11.29 7.34
C GLY A 370 34.98 12.50 6.64
N PRO A 371 35.66 13.65 6.47
CA PRO A 371 35.14 14.78 5.69
C PRO A 371 34.89 14.39 4.23
N LEU A 372 34.00 15.13 3.55
CA LEU A 372 33.81 14.97 2.11
C LEU A 372 35.11 15.33 1.38
N LYS A 373 35.49 14.52 0.40
CA LYS A 373 36.57 14.85 -0.52
C LYS A 373 36.09 15.95 -1.47
N ASP A 374 36.94 16.95 -1.71
CA ASP A 374 36.67 17.99 -2.71
C ASP A 374 36.65 17.38 -4.11
N LEU A 375 35.61 17.70 -4.88
CA LEU A 375 35.40 17.13 -6.22
C LEU A 375 36.48 17.59 -7.20
N ASN A 376 36.81 18.89 -7.23
CA ASN A 376 37.74 19.43 -8.22
C ASN A 376 39.14 18.85 -8.00
N SER A 377 39.61 18.85 -6.76
CA SER A 377 40.91 18.31 -6.36
C SER A 377 41.01 16.81 -6.69
N PHE A 378 39.94 16.05 -6.46
CA PHE A 378 39.90 14.63 -6.81
C PHE A 378 39.93 14.41 -8.32
N LEU A 379 39.15 15.17 -9.09
CA LEU A 379 39.14 15.05 -10.55
C LEU A 379 40.48 15.43 -11.16
N GLU A 380 41.13 16.48 -10.67
CA GLU A 380 42.49 16.88 -11.09
C GLU A 380 43.50 15.77 -10.77
N GLN A 381 43.43 15.20 -9.56
CA GLN A 381 44.33 14.12 -9.15
C GLN A 381 44.15 12.87 -10.03
N GLU A 382 42.92 12.46 -10.30
CA GLU A 382 42.64 11.19 -10.98
C GLU A 382 42.66 11.32 -12.52
N PHE A 383 42.21 12.44 -13.07
CA PHE A 383 42.04 12.61 -14.52
C PHE A 383 42.90 13.73 -15.14
N GLY A 384 43.59 14.54 -14.34
CA GLY A 384 44.52 15.57 -14.82
C GLY A 384 43.84 16.57 -15.76
N LYS A 385 44.35 16.69 -16.99
CA LYS A 385 43.83 17.63 -18.00
C LYS A 385 42.36 17.41 -18.39
N ASP A 386 41.84 16.19 -18.20
CA ASP A 386 40.45 15.85 -18.58
C ASP A 386 39.45 16.18 -17.46
N ALA A 387 39.92 16.65 -16.29
CA ALA A 387 39.11 16.88 -15.09
C ALA A 387 37.87 17.77 -15.35
N ILE A 388 38.05 18.89 -16.06
CA ILE A 388 36.96 19.84 -16.37
C ILE A 388 35.92 19.17 -17.29
N ALA A 389 36.37 18.54 -18.38
CA ALA A 389 35.48 17.87 -19.32
C ALA A 389 34.71 16.70 -18.67
N ILE A 390 35.35 15.96 -17.76
CA ILE A 390 34.68 14.88 -17.01
C ILE A 390 33.65 15.44 -16.04
N LYS A 391 33.96 16.56 -15.35
CA LYS A 391 33.01 17.24 -14.46
C LYS A 391 31.75 17.65 -15.23
N GLU A 392 31.91 18.32 -16.37
CA GLU A 392 30.80 18.76 -17.21
C GLU A 392 29.97 17.56 -17.70
N LYS A 393 30.62 16.50 -18.21
CA LYS A 393 29.93 15.27 -18.61
C LYS A 393 29.15 14.61 -17.47
N LEU A 394 29.71 14.59 -16.25
CA LEU A 394 29.01 14.05 -15.07
C LEU A 394 27.78 14.88 -14.71
N MET A 395 27.90 16.21 -14.75
CA MET A 395 26.79 17.14 -14.47
C MET A 395 25.67 16.99 -15.50
N ASP A 396 26.01 17.00 -16.78
CA ASP A 396 25.05 16.84 -17.88
C ASP A 396 24.39 15.47 -17.83
N LEU A 397 25.17 14.40 -17.59
CA LEU A 397 24.64 13.06 -17.46
C LEU A 397 23.66 12.98 -16.28
N ALA A 398 24.02 13.51 -15.12
CA ALA A 398 23.18 13.48 -13.93
C ALA A 398 21.83 14.18 -14.16
N LEU A 399 21.84 15.39 -14.70
CA LEU A 399 20.62 16.14 -14.98
C LEU A 399 19.72 15.42 -15.98
N ASN A 400 20.29 14.95 -17.10
CA ASN A 400 19.52 14.30 -18.15
C ASN A 400 19.01 12.91 -17.73
N LEU A 401 19.83 12.14 -17.00
CA LEU A 401 19.44 10.84 -16.47
C LEU A 401 18.34 10.98 -15.42
N THR A 402 18.49 11.87 -14.45
CA THR A 402 17.47 12.10 -13.42
C THR A 402 16.16 12.56 -14.02
N PHE A 403 16.19 13.51 -14.96
CA PHE A 403 14.97 13.94 -15.66
C PHE A 403 14.33 12.79 -16.47
N HIS A 404 15.13 11.96 -17.13
CA HIS A 404 14.62 10.79 -17.83
C HIS A 404 13.95 9.79 -16.88
N ILE A 405 14.59 9.49 -15.75
CA ILE A 405 14.01 8.62 -14.73
C ILE A 405 12.70 9.23 -14.22
N ASP A 406 12.68 10.52 -13.83
CA ASP A 406 11.46 11.21 -13.39
C ASP A 406 10.32 11.11 -14.42
N LYS A 407 10.62 11.22 -15.72
CA LYS A 407 9.63 10.99 -16.79
C LYS A 407 9.06 9.56 -16.78
N LEU A 408 9.87 8.54 -16.50
CA LEU A 408 9.40 7.15 -16.36
C LEU A 408 8.45 6.95 -15.17
N TYR A 409 8.39 7.91 -14.25
CA TYR A 409 7.57 7.91 -13.04
C TYR A 409 6.61 9.11 -12.98
N GLY A 410 6.17 9.61 -14.14
CA GLY A 410 5.11 10.62 -14.21
C GLY A 410 5.49 11.99 -13.64
N LEU A 411 6.78 12.31 -13.59
CA LEU A 411 7.31 13.57 -13.04
C LEU A 411 7.05 13.77 -11.54
N ALA A 412 6.79 12.69 -10.80
CA ALA A 412 6.41 12.73 -9.38
C ALA A 412 7.60 12.72 -8.41
N LEU A 413 8.84 12.55 -8.90
CA LEU A 413 10.01 12.40 -8.03
C LEU A 413 10.56 13.77 -7.63
N ASP A 414 11.14 13.88 -6.44
CA ASP A 414 11.64 15.15 -5.87
C ASP A 414 13.13 15.14 -5.54
N GLU A 415 13.68 13.97 -5.20
CA GLU A 415 15.06 13.79 -4.80
C GLU A 415 15.63 12.46 -5.29
N MET A 416 16.90 12.44 -5.67
CA MET A 416 17.58 11.23 -6.14
C MET A 416 19.08 11.28 -5.84
N GLY A 417 19.65 10.17 -5.38
CA GLY A 417 21.09 9.98 -5.27
C GLY A 417 21.60 9.05 -6.36
N LEU A 418 22.35 9.58 -7.32
CA LEU A 418 23.02 8.79 -8.35
C LEU A 418 24.42 8.37 -7.90
N ASP A 419 24.74 7.10 -8.06
CA ASP A 419 26.09 6.55 -7.89
C ASP A 419 26.67 6.21 -9.26
N ILE A 420 27.60 7.05 -9.73
CA ILE A 420 28.20 6.91 -11.05
C ILE A 420 29.70 6.63 -10.91
N ALA A 421 30.19 5.59 -11.56
CA ALA A 421 31.61 5.27 -11.64
C ALA A 421 32.16 5.55 -13.04
N ILE A 422 33.45 5.82 -13.14
CA ILE A 422 34.16 6.03 -14.41
C ILE A 422 35.27 4.99 -14.51
N ASP A 423 35.24 4.16 -15.56
CA ASP A 423 36.30 3.17 -15.79
C ASP A 423 37.56 3.75 -16.45
N GLU A 424 38.58 2.91 -16.61
CA GLU A 424 39.86 3.24 -17.25
C GLU A 424 39.74 3.74 -18.70
N ASN A 425 38.64 3.42 -19.38
CA ASN A 425 38.33 3.90 -20.74
C ASN A 425 37.46 5.17 -20.72
N GLN A 426 37.32 5.80 -19.55
CA GLN A 426 36.44 6.95 -19.30
C GLN A 426 34.96 6.68 -19.58
N ARG A 427 34.53 5.41 -19.59
CA ARG A 427 33.11 5.05 -19.71
C ARG A 427 32.43 5.20 -18.35
N MET A 428 31.27 5.84 -18.36
CA MET A 428 30.43 6.04 -17.18
C MET A 428 29.51 4.84 -16.97
N TRP A 429 29.35 4.45 -15.71
CA TRP A 429 28.53 3.33 -15.27
C TRP A 429 27.63 3.76 -14.12
N LEU A 430 26.34 3.50 -14.23
CA LEU A 430 25.38 3.70 -13.14
C LEU A 430 25.42 2.48 -12.22
N PHE A 431 25.89 2.66 -10.99
CA PHE A 431 25.94 1.61 -9.97
C PHE A 431 24.58 1.45 -9.29
N GLU A 432 23.97 2.57 -8.91
CA GLU A 432 22.70 2.63 -8.21
C GLU A 432 22.08 4.03 -8.38
N ALA A 433 20.75 4.11 -8.34
CA ALA A 433 20.02 5.34 -8.12
C ALA A 433 19.09 5.13 -6.92
N ASN A 434 19.22 5.98 -5.90
CA ASN A 434 18.56 5.82 -4.61
C ASN A 434 17.57 6.96 -4.35
N MET A 435 16.42 6.62 -3.78
CA MET A 435 15.51 7.60 -3.17
C MET A 435 15.92 7.96 -1.76
N GLY A 436 15.68 9.21 -1.36
CA GLY A 436 16.04 9.70 -0.03
C GLY A 436 17.50 9.44 0.33
N PRO A 437 18.48 9.76 -0.55
CA PRO A 437 19.87 9.43 -0.30
C PRO A 437 20.35 9.96 1.06
N GLN A 438 21.24 9.21 1.71
CA GLN A 438 21.86 9.68 2.94
C GLN A 438 22.64 10.96 2.67
N THR A 439 22.39 11.98 3.49
CA THR A 439 23.15 13.22 3.47
C THR A 439 24.43 13.06 4.28
N LYS A 440 25.53 13.62 3.81
CA LYS A 440 26.77 13.72 4.59
C LYS A 440 27.29 15.15 4.51
N ALA A 441 27.22 15.89 5.62
CA ALA A 441 27.68 17.27 5.74
C ALA A 441 27.02 18.29 4.78
N HIS A 442 25.76 18.06 4.38
CA HIS A 442 25.00 18.99 3.52
C HIS A 442 23.49 19.01 3.82
N GLU A 443 23.08 18.83 5.09
CA GLU A 443 21.65 18.82 5.45
C GLU A 443 20.98 20.19 5.23
N LYS A 444 21.72 21.29 5.38
CA LYS A 444 21.22 22.65 5.10
C LYS A 444 20.89 22.85 3.62
N GLU A 445 21.83 22.55 2.73
CA GLU A 445 21.65 22.62 1.27
C GLU A 445 20.47 21.72 0.81
N ARG A 446 20.31 20.56 1.44
CA ARG A 446 19.17 19.67 1.20
C ARG A 446 17.85 20.29 1.66
N ALA A 447 17.80 20.80 2.89
CA ALA A 447 16.61 21.38 3.49
C ALA A 447 16.12 22.62 2.73
N ASP A 448 17.04 23.47 2.27
CA ASP A 448 16.69 24.66 1.47
C ASP A 448 15.90 24.27 0.22
N ASN A 449 16.33 23.22 -0.48
CA ASN A 449 15.63 22.71 -1.65
C ASN A 449 14.31 22.01 -1.31
N VAL A 450 14.27 21.22 -0.23
CA VAL A 450 13.02 20.57 0.24
C VAL A 450 11.95 21.62 0.52
N ILE A 451 12.28 22.67 1.27
CA ILE A 451 11.34 23.75 1.60
C ILE A 451 10.95 24.53 0.34
N ALA A 452 11.91 24.88 -0.52
CA ALA A 452 11.64 25.62 -1.75
C ALA A 452 10.69 24.84 -2.68
N TYR A 453 10.95 23.55 -2.87
CA TYR A 453 10.11 22.68 -3.68
C TYR A 453 8.74 22.42 -3.04
N SER A 454 8.66 22.28 -1.72
CA SER A 454 7.39 22.17 -1.00
C SER A 454 6.52 23.41 -1.25
N ARG A 455 7.10 24.61 -1.15
CA ARG A 455 6.42 25.87 -1.48
C ARG A 455 5.98 25.93 -2.94
N PHE A 456 6.79 25.41 -3.87
CA PHE A 456 6.43 25.31 -5.28
C PHE A 456 5.18 24.44 -5.46
N LEU A 457 5.14 23.23 -4.87
CA LEU A 457 3.98 22.35 -4.95
C LEU A 457 2.74 22.97 -4.31
N ALA A 458 2.89 23.59 -3.13
CA ALA A 458 1.81 24.27 -2.43
C ALA A 458 1.23 25.44 -3.24
N LYS A 459 2.11 26.28 -3.80
CA LYS A 459 1.73 27.45 -4.61
C LYS A 459 0.94 27.05 -5.85
N HIS A 460 1.39 26.00 -6.55
CA HIS A 460 0.79 25.57 -7.81
C HIS A 460 -0.26 24.46 -7.64
N ARG A 461 -0.46 23.96 -6.42
CA ARG A 461 -1.38 22.85 -6.10
C ARG A 461 -1.15 21.64 -6.99
N ILE A 462 0.11 21.27 -7.17
CA ILE A 462 0.49 20.13 -7.99
C ILE A 462 0.25 18.86 -7.17
N PHE A 463 -0.73 18.08 -7.60
CA PHE A 463 -1.01 16.75 -7.07
C PHE A 463 -0.36 15.73 -7.98
N HIS A 464 0.63 15.03 -7.44
CA HIS A 464 1.15 13.85 -8.09
C HIS A 464 0.32 12.64 -7.63
N THR A 465 -0.06 11.78 -8.57
CA THR A 465 -0.77 10.53 -8.27
C THR A 465 0.24 9.39 -8.11
N ASN A 466 -0.15 8.32 -7.41
CA ASN A 466 0.65 7.09 -7.34
C ASN A 466 0.63 6.30 -8.66
N GLN A 467 -0.23 6.69 -9.62
CA GLN A 467 -0.57 5.97 -10.85
C GLN A 467 0.63 5.43 -11.66
N MET A 468 1.77 6.13 -11.69
CA MET A 468 2.97 5.70 -12.45
C MET A 468 3.99 4.91 -11.63
N ASN A 469 3.95 5.02 -10.30
CA ASN A 469 4.93 4.39 -9.41
C ASN A 469 4.71 2.88 -9.28
N GLU A 470 3.49 2.38 -9.57
CA GLU A 470 3.07 1.07 -9.06
C GLU A 470 2.30 0.15 -10.03
N ARG A 471 2.17 0.46 -11.32
CA ARG A 471 1.53 -0.49 -12.26
C ARG A 471 2.26 -1.85 -12.39
N SER A 472 3.46 -2.00 -11.84
CA SER A 472 4.12 -3.31 -11.67
C SER A 472 3.61 -4.09 -10.46
N LEU A 473 3.27 -3.42 -9.35
CA LEU A 473 2.73 -4.01 -8.11
C LEU A 473 1.21 -4.26 -8.23
N LEU A 474 0.51 -3.41 -8.98
CA LEU A 474 -0.90 -3.56 -9.36
C LEU A 474 -1.13 -4.56 -10.51
N LYS A 475 -0.09 -5.29 -10.93
CA LYS A 475 -0.22 -6.25 -12.04
C LYS A 475 -1.15 -7.39 -11.62
N GLY A 476 -2.40 -7.32 -12.08
CA GLY A 476 -3.49 -8.25 -11.72
C GLY A 476 -4.67 -7.58 -11.01
N PHE A 477 -4.54 -6.32 -10.62
CA PHE A 477 -5.62 -5.50 -10.08
C PHE A 477 -6.40 -4.81 -11.22
N PHE A 478 -7.61 -4.38 -10.90
CA PHE A 478 -8.46 -3.63 -11.81
C PHE A 478 -7.93 -2.20 -12.00
N ASP A 479 -7.96 -1.71 -13.25
CA ASP A 479 -7.58 -0.35 -13.66
C ASP A 479 -8.83 0.25 -14.29
N ALA A 480 -9.54 1.08 -13.52
CA ALA A 480 -10.82 1.61 -13.92
C ALA A 480 -10.68 2.64 -15.05
N GLU A 481 -9.63 3.45 -15.01
CA GLU A 481 -9.31 4.47 -16.00
C GLU A 481 -9.13 3.89 -17.42
N HIS A 482 -8.44 2.75 -17.54
CA HIS A 482 -8.15 2.11 -18.83
C HIS A 482 -9.12 0.96 -19.17
N SER A 483 -10.10 0.70 -18.31
CA SER A 483 -11.10 -0.34 -18.53
C SER A 483 -12.06 0.04 -19.66
N LYS A 484 -12.54 -0.99 -20.37
CA LYS A 484 -13.62 -0.86 -21.36
C LYS A 484 -14.99 -1.23 -20.79
N LEU A 485 -15.06 -1.58 -19.50
CA LEU A 485 -16.31 -1.96 -18.85
C LEU A 485 -17.23 -0.73 -18.76
N PRO A 486 -18.55 -0.92 -18.92
CA PRO A 486 -19.51 0.17 -18.71
C PRO A 486 -19.59 0.53 -17.22
N TYR A 487 -19.93 1.79 -16.93
CA TYR A 487 -20.28 2.19 -15.57
C TYR A 487 -21.68 1.72 -15.20
N ALA A 488 -21.86 1.27 -13.96
CA ALA A 488 -23.17 1.02 -13.39
C ALA A 488 -23.93 2.35 -13.29
N GLU A 489 -25.18 2.39 -13.75
CA GLU A 489 -26.00 3.60 -13.69
C GLU A 489 -26.21 4.03 -12.24
N ASN A 490 -26.01 5.32 -11.97
CA ASN A 490 -26.08 5.88 -10.63
C ASN A 490 -27.55 6.06 -10.21
N GLN A 491 -28.17 4.99 -9.75
CA GLN A 491 -29.48 5.05 -9.10
C GLN A 491 -29.28 5.60 -7.68
N GLN A 492 -30.20 6.43 -7.17
CA GLN A 492 -30.13 7.01 -5.81
C GLN A 492 -30.26 5.97 -4.66
N GLN A 493 -30.08 4.68 -4.97
CA GLN A 493 -30.15 3.57 -4.04
C GLN A 493 -28.79 3.32 -3.39
N LYS A 494 -28.80 2.83 -2.15
CA LYS A 494 -27.58 2.49 -1.43
C LYS A 494 -26.95 1.23 -2.01
N LYS A 495 -25.64 1.24 -2.21
CA LYS A 495 -24.85 0.16 -2.78
C LYS A 495 -24.37 -0.84 -1.73
N ILE A 496 -24.56 -2.12 -1.98
CA ILE A 496 -24.09 -3.22 -1.13
C ILE A 496 -23.01 -3.99 -1.89
N GLY A 497 -21.81 -4.03 -1.30
CA GLY A 497 -20.69 -4.77 -1.86
C GLY A 497 -20.40 -6.04 -1.06
N LEU A 498 -20.32 -7.18 -1.72
CA LEU A 498 -19.90 -8.44 -1.11
C LEU A 498 -18.44 -8.73 -1.49
N LEU A 499 -17.57 -8.75 -0.49
CA LEU A 499 -16.12 -8.91 -0.61
C LEU A 499 -15.69 -10.35 -0.26
N ASN A 500 -15.15 -11.09 -1.23
CA ASN A 500 -14.56 -12.43 -1.00
C ASN A 500 -13.46 -12.77 -2.03
N ASP A 501 -12.84 -13.95 -1.91
CA ASP A 501 -11.96 -14.48 -2.94
C ASP A 501 -12.71 -14.90 -4.21
N LYS A 502 -12.06 -14.76 -5.37
CA LYS A 502 -12.69 -15.02 -6.68
C LYS A 502 -13.27 -16.43 -6.84
N LYS A 503 -12.70 -17.43 -6.17
CA LYS A 503 -13.15 -18.82 -6.31
C LYS A 503 -14.45 -19.03 -5.54
N GLN A 504 -14.51 -18.58 -4.28
CA GLN A 504 -15.70 -18.69 -3.43
C GLN A 504 -16.85 -17.82 -3.94
N LEU A 505 -16.56 -16.62 -4.46
CA LEU A 505 -17.57 -15.77 -5.09
C LEU A 505 -18.34 -16.51 -6.19
N LYS A 506 -17.69 -17.42 -6.93
CA LYS A 506 -18.35 -18.15 -8.02
C LYS A 506 -19.45 -19.07 -7.51
N GLU A 507 -19.23 -19.75 -6.40
CA GLU A 507 -20.19 -20.68 -5.78
C GLU A 507 -21.35 -19.90 -5.15
N LEU A 508 -21.03 -18.83 -4.41
CA LEU A 508 -22.02 -17.92 -3.81
C LEU A 508 -22.91 -17.20 -4.82
N ARG A 509 -22.31 -16.70 -5.92
CA ARG A 509 -23.04 -16.06 -7.02
C ARG A 509 -24.12 -16.99 -7.56
N GLN A 510 -23.83 -18.28 -7.71
CA GLN A 510 -24.80 -19.22 -8.24
C GLN A 510 -26.01 -19.40 -7.31
N SER A 511 -25.78 -19.41 -5.99
CA SER A 511 -26.86 -19.58 -5.00
C SER A 511 -27.70 -18.31 -4.80
N LEU A 512 -27.12 -17.12 -4.94
CA LEU A 512 -27.79 -15.83 -4.71
C LEU A 512 -28.40 -15.21 -5.96
N ALA A 513 -28.06 -15.71 -7.15
CA ALA A 513 -28.46 -15.16 -8.45
C ALA A 513 -29.97 -14.87 -8.53
N GLU A 514 -30.82 -15.88 -8.32
CA GLU A 514 -32.27 -15.75 -8.47
C GLU A 514 -32.89 -14.75 -7.47
N GLU A 515 -32.31 -14.63 -6.29
CA GLU A 515 -32.82 -13.82 -5.20
C GLU A 515 -32.49 -12.32 -5.32
N ILE A 516 -31.41 -11.98 -6.04
CA ILE A 516 -30.95 -10.59 -6.24
C ILE A 516 -31.26 -10.07 -7.64
N GLU A 517 -32.00 -10.83 -8.46
CA GLU A 517 -32.39 -10.49 -9.82
C GLU A 517 -33.06 -9.10 -9.87
N GLY A 518 -32.48 -8.19 -10.67
CA GLY A 518 -32.99 -6.83 -10.84
C GLY A 518 -32.54 -5.82 -9.76
N THR A 519 -31.74 -6.24 -8.78
CA THR A 519 -31.14 -5.33 -7.79
C THR A 519 -29.82 -4.74 -8.30
N ASN A 520 -29.90 -3.60 -9.01
CA ASN A 520 -28.70 -2.89 -9.50
C ASN A 520 -27.81 -2.29 -8.38
N SER A 521 -28.20 -2.47 -7.13
CA SER A 521 -27.52 -1.97 -5.94
C SER A 521 -26.60 -3.01 -5.28
N PHE A 522 -26.67 -4.29 -5.68
CA PHE A 522 -25.88 -5.37 -5.09
C PHE A 522 -24.80 -5.87 -6.05
N TYR A 523 -23.54 -5.98 -5.60
CA TYR A 523 -22.47 -6.52 -6.43
C TYR A 523 -21.39 -7.28 -5.66
N PHE A 524 -20.76 -8.20 -6.37
CA PHE A 524 -19.70 -9.07 -5.88
C PHE A 524 -18.36 -8.59 -6.40
N PHE A 525 -17.35 -8.55 -5.53
CA PHE A 525 -15.99 -8.19 -5.94
C PHE A 525 -14.94 -8.84 -5.04
N SER A 526 -13.72 -8.95 -5.55
CA SER A 526 -12.56 -9.43 -4.79
C SER A 526 -11.57 -8.31 -4.53
N PRO A 527 -10.56 -8.50 -3.66
CA PRO A 527 -9.49 -7.52 -3.47
C PRO A 527 -8.81 -7.08 -4.77
N SER A 528 -8.69 -7.98 -5.76
CA SER A 528 -8.08 -7.68 -7.07
C SER A 528 -8.98 -6.86 -7.99
N ASP A 529 -10.22 -6.61 -7.62
CA ASP A 529 -11.19 -5.84 -8.41
C ASP A 529 -11.27 -4.37 -7.97
N ILE A 530 -10.50 -3.99 -6.94
CA ILE A 530 -10.48 -2.65 -6.35
C ILE A 530 -9.40 -1.81 -7.04
N ASP A 531 -9.83 -0.66 -7.55
CA ASP A 531 -8.96 0.44 -7.96
C ASP A 531 -8.94 1.50 -6.84
N ILE A 532 -7.87 1.48 -6.05
CA ILE A 532 -7.70 2.34 -4.87
C ILE A 532 -7.45 3.80 -5.27
N ASP A 533 -6.84 4.02 -6.44
CA ASP A 533 -6.52 5.37 -6.91
C ASP A 533 -7.80 6.08 -7.36
N GLU A 534 -8.65 5.40 -8.13
CA GLU A 534 -9.92 5.94 -8.62
C GLU A 534 -11.09 5.78 -7.64
N MET A 535 -10.89 5.06 -6.53
CA MET A 535 -11.95 4.68 -5.57
C MET A 535 -13.11 3.93 -6.23
N GLN A 536 -12.76 3.02 -7.13
CA GLN A 536 -13.69 2.30 -7.98
C GLN A 536 -13.47 0.80 -7.90
N ILE A 537 -14.50 0.05 -8.26
CA ILE A 537 -14.54 -1.40 -8.17
C ILE A 537 -15.07 -1.96 -9.49
N ARG A 538 -14.44 -3.03 -9.98
CA ARG A 538 -15.07 -3.93 -10.96
C ARG A 538 -16.07 -4.82 -10.21
N GLY A 539 -17.31 -4.37 -10.17
CA GLY A 539 -18.41 -5.11 -9.55
C GLY A 539 -19.04 -6.08 -10.54
N ALA A 540 -19.36 -7.29 -10.09
CA ALA A 540 -20.23 -8.20 -10.82
C ALA A 540 -21.66 -8.08 -10.29
N PHE A 541 -22.57 -7.68 -11.19
CA PHE A 541 -24.01 -7.51 -10.96
C PHE A 541 -24.76 -8.65 -11.66
N TYR A 542 -25.94 -9.00 -11.17
CA TYR A 542 -26.78 -10.02 -11.78
C TYR A 542 -28.06 -9.39 -12.33
N ASN A 543 -28.25 -9.45 -13.65
CA ASN A 543 -29.37 -8.83 -14.36
C ASN A 543 -29.79 -9.70 -15.55
N ASP A 544 -31.10 -9.81 -15.77
CA ASP A 544 -31.73 -10.54 -16.89
C ASP A 544 -31.22 -12.00 -17.02
N GLY A 545 -30.97 -12.66 -15.88
CA GLY A 545 -30.46 -14.03 -15.84
C GLY A 545 -28.96 -14.19 -16.15
N GLU A 546 -28.21 -13.10 -16.31
CA GLU A 546 -26.77 -13.12 -16.60
C GLU A 546 -25.95 -12.26 -15.63
N TRP A 547 -24.68 -12.65 -15.43
CA TRP A 547 -23.72 -11.87 -14.66
C TRP A 547 -23.01 -10.85 -15.55
N GLU A 548 -23.11 -9.57 -15.20
CA GLU A 548 -22.49 -8.47 -15.91
C GLU A 548 -21.42 -7.78 -15.05
N GLU A 549 -20.23 -7.55 -15.60
CA GLU A 549 -19.19 -6.76 -14.94
C GLU A 549 -19.32 -5.28 -15.31
N LYS A 550 -19.39 -4.42 -14.29
CA LYS A 550 -19.50 -2.96 -14.45
C LYS A 550 -18.53 -2.24 -13.51
N ILE A 551 -18.15 -1.03 -13.88
CA ILE A 551 -17.41 -0.12 -13.00
C ILE A 551 -18.42 0.54 -12.04
N THR A 552 -18.13 0.52 -10.75
CA THR A 552 -18.93 1.22 -9.73
C THR A 552 -18.02 1.87 -8.70
N ASP A 553 -18.50 2.94 -8.08
CA ASP A 553 -17.88 3.52 -6.88
C ASP A 553 -17.89 2.50 -5.71
N TYR A 554 -17.15 2.81 -4.66
CA TYR A 554 -17.18 2.08 -3.39
C TYR A 554 -18.61 1.93 -2.83
N PRO A 555 -18.89 0.82 -2.11
CA PRO A 555 -20.22 0.55 -1.59
C PRO A 555 -20.57 1.45 -0.40
N ASP A 556 -21.86 1.62 -0.14
CA ASP A 556 -22.35 2.26 1.09
C ASP A 556 -22.30 1.31 2.29
N VAL A 557 -22.34 0.00 2.02
CA VAL A 557 -22.32 -1.07 3.03
C VAL A 557 -21.55 -2.29 2.50
N LEU A 558 -20.75 -2.94 3.35
CA LEU A 558 -19.96 -4.12 2.99
C LEU A 558 -20.42 -5.40 3.68
N ILE A 559 -20.37 -6.51 2.96
CA ILE A 559 -20.44 -7.86 3.51
C ILE A 559 -19.05 -8.50 3.35
N ASP A 560 -18.43 -8.89 4.45
CA ASP A 560 -17.10 -9.52 4.48
C ASP A 560 -17.23 -11.04 4.52
N CYS A 561 -16.65 -11.75 3.56
CA CYS A 561 -16.82 -13.20 3.46
C CYS A 561 -15.50 -13.97 3.65
N PHE A 562 -14.42 -13.31 4.09
CA PHE A 562 -13.13 -13.97 4.31
C PHE A 562 -13.11 -14.76 5.64
N LYS A 563 -12.65 -16.03 5.57
CA LYS A 563 -12.54 -16.94 6.74
C LYS A 563 -11.39 -16.59 7.70
N THR A 564 -10.34 -15.93 7.23
CA THR A 564 -9.19 -15.51 8.06
C THR A 564 -8.68 -14.14 7.65
N LYS A 565 -8.44 -13.28 8.64
CA LYS A 565 -7.91 -11.91 8.44
C LYS A 565 -6.38 -11.83 8.56
N ASP A 566 -5.70 -12.96 8.73
CA ASP A 566 -4.26 -13.06 8.98
C ASP A 566 -3.42 -12.92 7.69
N ASN A 567 -3.61 -11.82 6.97
CA ASN A 567 -2.74 -11.45 5.87
C ASN A 567 -2.60 -9.92 5.81
N ASN A 568 -1.35 -9.42 5.89
CA ASN A 568 -1.03 -7.99 5.78
C ASN A 568 -1.65 -7.33 4.53
N PHE A 569 -1.78 -8.07 3.43
CA PHE A 569 -2.44 -7.57 2.22
C PHE A 569 -3.94 -7.34 2.45
N LEU A 570 -4.67 -8.30 3.02
CA LEU A 570 -6.10 -8.14 3.32
C LEU A 570 -6.33 -7.02 4.34
N GLN A 571 -5.45 -6.91 5.34
CA GLN A 571 -5.50 -5.82 6.31
C GLN A 571 -5.46 -4.44 5.62
N SER A 572 -4.62 -4.25 4.61
CA SER A 572 -4.55 -2.99 3.86
C SER A 572 -5.85 -2.66 3.10
N ILE A 573 -6.60 -3.68 2.67
CA ILE A 573 -7.91 -3.54 2.02
C ILE A 573 -9.00 -3.19 3.04
N TYR A 574 -9.01 -3.84 4.22
CA TYR A 574 -9.93 -3.48 5.29
C TYR A 574 -9.71 -2.05 5.78
N GLU A 575 -8.46 -1.61 5.90
CA GLU A 575 -8.13 -0.21 6.22
C GLU A 575 -8.67 0.77 5.17
N GLU A 576 -8.69 0.40 3.89
CA GLU A 576 -9.27 1.24 2.84
C GLU A 576 -10.80 1.42 3.02
N PHE A 577 -11.47 0.36 3.48
CA PHE A 577 -12.92 0.35 3.67
C PHE A 577 -13.39 0.66 5.11
N GLU A 578 -12.51 1.04 6.03
CA GLU A 578 -12.84 1.25 7.45
C GLU A 578 -13.97 2.29 7.69
N SER A 579 -14.19 3.23 6.75
CA SER A 579 -15.31 4.18 6.83
C SER A 579 -16.64 3.67 6.27
N ILE A 580 -16.64 2.47 5.68
CA ILE A 580 -17.83 1.80 5.17
C ILE A 580 -18.29 0.79 6.23
N PRO A 581 -19.55 0.85 6.68
CA PRO A 581 -20.05 -0.09 7.66
C PRO A 581 -20.06 -1.52 7.10
N PHE A 582 -19.59 -2.47 7.92
CA PHE A 582 -19.66 -3.90 7.63
C PHE A 582 -20.91 -4.49 8.28
N ILE A 583 -21.72 -5.24 7.52
CA ILE A 583 -22.94 -5.89 8.03
C ILE A 583 -22.60 -6.98 9.05
N ASN A 584 -21.45 -7.64 8.90
CA ASN A 584 -21.04 -8.80 9.68
C ASN A 584 -19.66 -8.62 10.35
N GLU A 585 -19.40 -7.41 10.86
CA GLU A 585 -18.15 -7.11 11.56
C GLU A 585 -17.93 -8.07 12.76
N THR A 586 -16.89 -8.90 12.69
CA THR A 586 -16.52 -9.89 13.72
C THR A 586 -16.38 -9.22 15.09
N ILE A 587 -17.14 -9.67 16.09
CA ILE A 587 -16.92 -9.31 17.49
C ILE A 587 -15.76 -10.18 18.01
N ASP A 588 -14.52 -9.78 17.75
CA ASP A 588 -13.31 -10.49 18.22
C ASP A 588 -13.27 -10.73 19.75
N GLN A 589 -14.13 -10.05 20.51
CA GLN A 589 -14.17 -10.08 21.97
C GLN A 589 -14.70 -11.38 22.59
N LEU A 590 -15.32 -12.30 21.82
CA LEU A 590 -15.96 -13.52 22.38
C LEU A 590 -15.68 -14.80 21.56
N ARG A 591 -14.44 -14.99 21.10
CA ARG A 591 -14.01 -16.26 20.46
C ARG A 591 -13.99 -17.47 21.42
N GLU A 592 -14.00 -17.24 22.74
CA GLU A 592 -13.98 -18.32 23.73
C GLU A 592 -15.40 -18.72 24.18
N GLN A 593 -15.79 -19.99 24.00
CA GLN A 593 -17.07 -20.57 24.42
C GLN A 593 -17.37 -20.31 25.90
N THR A 594 -16.38 -20.45 26.78
CA THR A 594 -16.52 -20.15 28.21
C THR A 594 -16.86 -18.69 28.52
N GLN A 595 -16.41 -17.73 27.70
CA GLN A 595 -16.75 -16.32 27.88
C GLN A 595 -18.20 -16.05 27.48
N LEU A 596 -18.67 -16.69 26.41
CA LEU A 596 -20.08 -16.67 26.01
C LEU A 596 -20.98 -17.26 27.10
N LEU A 597 -20.65 -18.46 27.60
CA LEU A 597 -21.38 -19.10 28.69
C LEU A 597 -21.38 -18.24 29.97
N THR A 598 -20.28 -17.53 30.26
CA THR A 598 -20.20 -16.61 31.40
C THR A 598 -21.11 -15.40 31.20
N ALA A 599 -21.11 -14.83 30.00
CA ALA A 599 -21.96 -13.69 29.68
C ALA A 599 -23.45 -14.05 29.74
N LEU A 600 -23.84 -15.22 29.23
CA LEU A 600 -25.20 -15.74 29.35
C LEU A 600 -25.59 -16.00 30.81
N GLY A 601 -24.69 -16.57 31.61
CA GLY A 601 -24.94 -16.88 33.03
C GLY A 601 -25.06 -15.66 33.95
N ASN A 602 -24.65 -14.47 33.49
CA ASN A 602 -24.87 -13.22 34.22
C ASN A 602 -26.35 -12.77 34.20
N ASN A 603 -27.17 -13.32 33.30
CA ASN A 603 -28.62 -13.18 33.34
C ASN A 603 -29.21 -14.29 34.24
N GLU A 604 -29.94 -13.89 35.29
CA GLU A 604 -30.51 -14.82 36.30
C GLU A 604 -31.46 -15.86 35.70
N GLU A 605 -32.20 -15.50 34.64
CA GLU A 605 -33.12 -16.40 33.96
C GLU A 605 -32.36 -17.39 33.08
N MET A 606 -31.39 -16.91 32.29
CA MET A 606 -30.55 -17.74 31.41
C MET A 606 -29.67 -18.73 32.16
N ASN A 607 -29.20 -18.35 33.35
CA ASN A 607 -28.39 -19.23 34.19
C ASN A 607 -29.11 -20.55 34.54
N ASN A 608 -30.46 -20.58 34.51
CA ASN A 608 -31.22 -21.81 34.76
C ASN A 608 -31.19 -22.82 33.60
N TYR A 609 -30.75 -22.39 32.42
CA TYR A 609 -30.71 -23.18 31.20
C TYR A 609 -29.28 -23.58 30.81
N LEU A 610 -28.26 -23.10 31.53
CA LEU A 610 -26.87 -23.48 31.32
C LEU A 610 -26.50 -24.65 32.23
N PRO A 611 -25.92 -25.73 31.70
CA PRO A 611 -25.36 -26.79 32.53
C PRO A 611 -24.07 -26.27 33.21
N PRO A 612 -23.72 -26.81 34.40
CA PRO A 612 -22.45 -26.50 35.04
C PRO A 612 -21.27 -26.68 34.07
N TYR A 613 -20.34 -25.73 34.06
CA TYR A 613 -19.14 -25.80 33.22
C TYR A 613 -17.92 -25.23 33.94
N GLN A 614 -16.72 -25.60 33.49
CA GLN A 614 -15.46 -25.09 34.01
C GLN A 614 -14.38 -25.09 32.92
N LYS A 615 -13.67 -23.96 32.74
CA LYS A 615 -12.42 -23.95 31.96
C LYS A 615 -11.40 -24.86 32.64
N VAL A 616 -10.69 -25.66 31.85
CA VAL A 616 -9.71 -26.63 32.39
C VAL A 616 -8.35 -26.45 31.72
N THR A 617 -7.31 -26.49 32.54
CA THR A 617 -5.91 -26.44 32.09
C THR A 617 -5.14 -27.68 32.54
N HIS A 618 -5.72 -28.46 33.46
CA HIS A 618 -5.05 -29.60 34.06
C HIS A 618 -6.02 -30.77 34.28
N LYS A 619 -5.56 -31.99 34.00
CA LYS A 619 -6.35 -33.25 34.13
C LYS A 619 -7.10 -33.42 35.45
N LYS A 620 -6.52 -32.94 36.56
CA LYS A 620 -7.11 -33.01 37.89
C LYS A 620 -8.43 -32.23 37.99
N GLU A 621 -8.56 -31.16 37.24
CA GLU A 621 -9.76 -30.33 37.21
C GLU A 621 -10.90 -31.08 36.51
N VAL A 622 -10.59 -31.72 35.38
CA VAL A 622 -11.51 -32.61 34.64
C VAL A 622 -12.00 -33.74 35.52
N ILE A 623 -11.09 -34.44 36.22
CA ILE A 623 -11.44 -35.55 37.12
C ILE A 623 -12.29 -35.07 38.31
N ARG A 624 -11.95 -33.93 38.92
CA ARG A 624 -12.75 -33.37 40.02
C ARG A 624 -14.16 -33.00 39.58
N PHE A 625 -14.28 -32.44 38.38
CA PHE A 625 -15.58 -32.11 37.79
C PHE A 625 -16.39 -33.38 37.52
N LEU A 626 -15.76 -34.41 36.95
CA LEU A 626 -16.36 -35.73 36.73
C LEU A 626 -16.78 -36.44 38.03
N ASP A 627 -16.01 -36.31 39.10
CA ASP A 627 -16.36 -36.86 40.42
C ASP A 627 -17.62 -36.20 41.00
N THR A 628 -17.92 -34.97 40.59
CA THR A 628 -19.09 -34.21 41.04
C THR A 628 -20.30 -34.51 40.16
N GLU A 629 -20.14 -34.41 38.84
CA GLU A 629 -21.25 -34.45 37.87
C GLU A 629 -21.53 -35.84 37.29
N HIS A 630 -20.65 -36.82 37.49
CA HIS A 630 -20.75 -38.23 37.04
C HIS A 630 -20.78 -38.46 35.52
N ALA A 631 -21.24 -37.49 34.72
CA ALA A 631 -21.19 -37.49 33.26
C ALA A 631 -20.83 -36.08 32.75
N ILE A 632 -19.81 -35.97 31.90
CA ILE A 632 -19.29 -34.68 31.42
C ILE A 632 -19.01 -34.74 29.93
N THR A 633 -19.04 -33.59 29.26
CA THR A 633 -18.50 -33.40 27.91
C THR A 633 -17.24 -32.53 27.99
N LEU A 634 -16.16 -33.00 27.38
CA LEU A 634 -14.88 -32.28 27.26
C LEU A 634 -14.81 -31.65 25.87
N LYS A 635 -14.81 -30.31 25.82
CA LYS A 635 -14.91 -29.50 24.60
C LYS A 635 -13.73 -28.55 24.44
N LYS A 636 -13.37 -28.19 23.20
CA LYS A 636 -12.43 -27.09 22.96
C LYS A 636 -13.11 -25.75 23.21
N ASN A 637 -12.36 -24.81 23.78
CA ASN A 637 -12.86 -23.49 24.17
C ASN A 637 -12.86 -22.49 23.01
N ILE A 638 -12.23 -22.79 21.87
CA ILE A 638 -12.29 -21.99 20.64
C ILE A 638 -12.94 -22.88 19.57
N SER A 639 -14.11 -22.51 19.08
CA SER A 639 -14.89 -23.33 18.15
C SER A 639 -14.35 -23.26 16.72
N ASN A 640 -14.10 -24.41 16.11
CA ASN A 640 -14.13 -24.62 14.66
C ASN A 640 -15.10 -25.78 14.39
N GLN A 641 -15.99 -25.67 13.41
CA GLN A 641 -17.14 -26.57 13.18
C GLN A 641 -16.80 -28.06 12.82
N ASN A 642 -15.62 -28.60 13.13
CA ASN A 642 -15.22 -29.97 12.74
C ASN A 642 -14.23 -30.64 13.73
N GLU A 643 -14.48 -30.66 15.04
CA GLU A 643 -13.59 -31.35 15.99
C GLU A 643 -14.34 -32.14 17.08
N ASP A 644 -13.76 -33.30 17.46
CA ASP A 644 -14.39 -34.31 18.32
C ASP A 644 -14.64 -33.81 19.76
N ASP A 645 -15.90 -33.73 20.15
CA ASP A 645 -16.30 -33.66 21.56
C ASP A 645 -16.17 -35.04 22.22
N TYR A 646 -15.74 -35.07 23.47
CA TYR A 646 -15.59 -36.32 24.22
C TYR A 646 -16.57 -36.37 25.39
N ILE A 647 -17.53 -37.30 25.35
CA ILE A 647 -18.44 -37.55 26.47
C ILE A 647 -17.79 -38.58 27.39
N ILE A 648 -17.72 -38.29 28.68
CA ILE A 648 -17.04 -39.12 29.68
C ILE A 648 -18.03 -39.43 30.82
N HIS A 649 -18.39 -40.70 30.96
CA HIS A 649 -19.24 -41.22 32.04
C HIS A 649 -18.40 -41.93 33.10
N LYS A 650 -18.74 -41.74 34.37
CA LYS A 650 -18.20 -42.49 35.49
C LYS A 650 -19.14 -43.64 35.84
N THR A 651 -18.76 -44.87 35.49
CA THR A 651 -19.58 -46.07 35.67
C THR A 651 -19.26 -46.85 36.95
N GLY A 652 -18.11 -46.58 37.57
CA GLY A 652 -17.68 -47.19 38.83
C GLY A 652 -16.77 -46.29 39.66
N LYS A 653 -16.18 -46.83 40.73
CA LYS A 653 -15.28 -46.04 41.61
C LYS A 653 -14.04 -45.54 40.87
N PHE A 654 -13.54 -46.32 39.91
CA PHE A 654 -12.35 -46.03 39.10
C PHE A 654 -12.54 -46.42 37.63
N ASP A 655 -13.78 -46.64 37.22
CA ASP A 655 -14.17 -47.14 35.89
C ASP A 655 -14.98 -46.06 35.17
N TYR A 656 -14.62 -45.85 33.90
CA TYR A 656 -15.09 -44.76 33.08
C TYR A 656 -15.37 -45.25 31.66
N VAL A 657 -16.32 -44.61 31.00
CA VAL A 657 -16.62 -44.82 29.59
C VAL A 657 -16.41 -43.49 28.89
N VAL A 658 -15.66 -43.50 27.79
CA VAL A 658 -15.50 -42.34 26.91
C VAL A 658 -16.18 -42.66 25.58
N ILE A 659 -17.02 -41.76 25.12
CA ILE A 659 -17.73 -41.81 23.85
C ILE A 659 -17.19 -40.68 22.97
N SER A 660 -16.81 -41.03 21.74
CA SER A 660 -16.43 -40.10 20.67
C SER A 660 -16.99 -40.59 19.33
N ASP A 661 -16.72 -39.86 18.27
CA ASP A 661 -17.10 -40.23 16.89
C ASP A 661 -16.51 -41.58 16.44
N GLU A 662 -15.42 -42.03 17.06
CA GLU A 662 -14.77 -43.33 16.81
C GLU A 662 -15.44 -44.50 17.57
N GLY A 663 -16.37 -44.20 18.49
CA GLY A 663 -17.13 -45.17 19.27
C GLY A 663 -16.92 -45.09 20.78
N GLU A 664 -17.45 -46.10 21.48
CA GLU A 664 -17.42 -46.18 22.95
C GLU A 664 -16.23 -47.01 23.44
N THR A 665 -15.43 -46.46 24.35
CA THR A 665 -14.25 -47.14 24.92
C THR A 665 -14.24 -47.07 26.46
N ASN A 666 -13.93 -48.20 27.11
CA ASN A 666 -13.80 -48.30 28.57
C ASN A 666 -12.40 -47.91 29.03
N TYR A 667 -12.33 -47.09 30.08
CA TYR A 667 -11.10 -46.61 30.71
C TYR A 667 -11.10 -46.87 32.21
N ASN A 668 -9.93 -47.20 32.75
CA ASN A 668 -9.67 -47.06 34.20
C ASN A 668 -9.09 -45.67 34.51
N GLN A 669 -9.02 -45.31 35.79
CA GLN A 669 -8.49 -44.02 36.27
C GLN A 669 -7.14 -43.62 35.63
N ILE A 670 -6.18 -44.55 35.51
CA ILE A 670 -4.84 -44.25 34.99
C ILE A 670 -4.90 -43.98 33.49
N THR A 671 -5.59 -44.83 32.74
CA THR A 671 -5.73 -44.68 31.28
C THR A 671 -6.53 -43.45 30.90
N LEU A 672 -7.59 -43.11 31.65
CA LEU A 672 -8.36 -41.89 31.43
C LEU A 672 -7.50 -40.64 31.71
N THR A 673 -6.68 -40.68 32.76
CA THR A 673 -5.79 -39.57 33.10
C THR A 673 -4.81 -39.27 31.96
N HIS A 674 -4.23 -40.30 31.34
CA HIS A 674 -3.34 -40.12 30.18
C HIS A 674 -4.11 -39.62 28.96
N PHE A 675 -5.29 -40.18 28.69
CA PHE A 675 -6.18 -39.75 27.61
C PHE A 675 -6.49 -38.25 27.66
N ILE A 676 -6.78 -37.73 28.86
CA ILE A 676 -7.04 -36.31 29.10
C ILE A 676 -5.74 -35.50 28.94
N GLU A 677 -4.62 -35.97 29.50
CA GLU A 677 -3.33 -35.26 29.40
C GLU A 677 -2.84 -35.06 27.98
N ASP A 678 -3.00 -36.05 27.13
CA ASP A 678 -2.52 -35.95 25.75
C ASP A 678 -3.28 -34.89 24.95
N ARG A 679 -4.57 -34.67 25.26
CA ARG A 679 -5.42 -33.68 24.58
C ARG A 679 -5.28 -32.27 25.13
N LEU A 680 -5.05 -32.13 26.43
CA LEU A 680 -4.87 -30.81 27.06
C LEU A 680 -3.55 -30.10 26.63
N LYS A 681 -2.65 -30.75 25.89
CA LYS A 681 -1.35 -30.20 25.44
C LYS A 681 -1.45 -29.10 24.38
N GLU A 682 -2.58 -28.98 23.68
CA GLU A 682 -2.75 -28.06 22.54
C GLU A 682 -3.45 -26.72 22.87
N ASN A 683 -3.67 -26.44 24.16
CA ASN A 683 -4.32 -25.23 24.73
C ASN A 683 -5.83 -25.03 24.44
N GLN A 684 -6.51 -24.52 25.48
CA GLN A 684 -7.88 -23.98 25.57
C GLN A 684 -9.02 -25.04 25.49
N TRP A 685 -9.21 -25.83 26.56
CA TRP A 685 -10.34 -26.75 26.74
C TRP A 685 -11.26 -26.33 27.91
N PHE A 686 -12.51 -26.76 27.89
CA PHE A 686 -13.43 -26.67 29.02
C PHE A 686 -14.22 -27.97 29.20
N VAL A 687 -14.73 -28.20 30.41
CA VAL A 687 -15.64 -29.30 30.71
C VAL A 687 -17.01 -28.74 31.02
N GLN A 688 -18.04 -29.49 30.64
CA GLN A 688 -19.44 -29.16 30.86
C GLN A 688 -20.16 -30.42 31.35
N LYS A 689 -21.16 -30.28 32.22
CA LYS A 689 -22.02 -31.42 32.58
C LYS A 689 -22.73 -31.93 31.33
N HIS A 690 -22.66 -33.23 31.10
CA HIS A 690 -23.38 -33.85 29.98
C HIS A 690 -24.88 -33.90 30.29
N ALA A 691 -25.71 -33.44 29.35
CA ALA A 691 -27.17 -33.53 29.45
C ALA A 691 -27.65 -34.75 28.66
N GLU A 692 -28.46 -35.59 29.29
CA GLU A 692 -29.08 -36.75 28.64
C GLU A 692 -30.48 -36.36 28.17
N GLY A 693 -30.79 -36.54 26.88
CA GLY A 693 -32.07 -36.14 26.32
C GLY A 693 -32.11 -36.20 24.80
N ASN A 694 -33.17 -35.64 24.22
CA ASN A 694 -33.22 -35.42 22.77
C ASN A 694 -32.61 -34.06 22.44
N ASP A 695 -31.68 -34.07 21.50
CA ASP A 695 -31.08 -32.85 20.99
C ASP A 695 -32.02 -32.19 19.97
N VAL A 696 -32.11 -30.87 20.09
CA VAL A 696 -32.87 -29.99 19.21
C VAL A 696 -31.93 -28.86 18.82
N GLU A 697 -31.57 -28.82 17.53
CA GLU A 697 -30.81 -27.74 16.94
C GLU A 697 -31.75 -26.66 16.41
N ILE A 698 -31.45 -25.42 16.75
CA ILE A 698 -32.25 -24.26 16.35
C ILE A 698 -31.33 -23.19 15.83
N GLU A 699 -31.68 -22.66 14.66
CA GLU A 699 -31.00 -21.50 14.09
C GLU A 699 -31.81 -20.25 14.42
N MET A 700 -31.15 -19.27 15.04
CA MET A 700 -31.71 -17.96 15.38
C MET A 700 -31.15 -16.91 14.42
N ILE A 701 -32.04 -16.17 13.76
CA ILE A 701 -31.67 -15.17 12.76
C ILE A 701 -32.29 -13.85 13.11
N ARG A 702 -31.45 -12.82 13.10
CA ARG A 702 -31.89 -11.47 13.40
C ARG A 702 -32.27 -10.73 12.12
N THR A 703 -33.54 -10.34 12.07
CA THR A 703 -34.09 -9.55 10.97
C THR A 703 -33.66 -8.09 11.08
N ASN A 704 -33.81 -7.38 9.96
CA ASN A 704 -33.65 -5.94 9.78
C ASN A 704 -34.61 -5.08 10.64
N GLN A 705 -35.67 -5.65 11.21
CA GLN A 705 -36.49 -4.99 12.26
C GLN A 705 -35.87 -5.10 13.66
N HIS A 706 -34.69 -5.69 13.77
CA HIS A 706 -33.99 -6.06 15.01
C HIS A 706 -34.67 -7.17 15.81
N GLU A 707 -35.63 -7.86 15.20
CA GLU A 707 -36.35 -8.98 15.79
C GLU A 707 -35.65 -10.30 15.45
N TRP A 708 -35.53 -11.17 16.43
CA TRP A 708 -34.98 -12.51 16.25
C TRP A 708 -36.10 -13.48 15.84
N THR A 709 -35.80 -14.29 14.83
CA THR A 709 -36.67 -15.35 14.32
C THR A 709 -35.95 -16.69 14.44
N THR A 710 -36.73 -17.77 14.45
CA THR A 710 -36.21 -19.14 14.58
C THR A 710 -36.52 -19.99 13.38
N ILE A 711 -35.58 -20.85 13.04
CA ILE A 711 -35.76 -21.91 12.06
C ILE A 711 -35.61 -23.23 12.80
N GLY A 712 -36.72 -23.97 12.92
CA GLY A 712 -36.83 -25.22 13.70
C GLY A 712 -38.19 -25.40 14.38
N ASP A 713 -38.34 -26.41 15.23
CA ASP A 713 -39.56 -26.64 16.02
C ASP A 713 -39.64 -25.68 17.23
N GLU A 714 -40.32 -24.55 17.02
CA GLU A 714 -40.51 -23.49 18.02
C GLU A 714 -41.13 -23.97 19.33
N THR A 715 -41.94 -25.04 19.31
CA THR A 715 -42.69 -25.47 20.51
C THR A 715 -41.80 -25.95 21.64
N THR A 716 -40.60 -26.44 21.31
CA THR A 716 -39.63 -26.95 22.28
C THR A 716 -38.77 -25.83 22.92
N VAL A 717 -38.71 -24.66 22.27
CA VAL A 717 -37.82 -23.53 22.65
C VAL A 717 -38.51 -22.39 23.38
N GLN A 718 -39.83 -22.28 23.24
CA GLN A 718 -40.64 -21.20 23.82
C GLN A 718 -40.24 -20.80 25.26
N PRO A 719 -39.91 -21.74 26.19
CA PRO A 719 -39.52 -21.37 27.55
C PRO A 719 -38.19 -20.61 27.69
N VAL A 720 -37.28 -20.70 26.72
CA VAL A 720 -35.93 -20.11 26.75
C VAL A 720 -35.79 -18.97 25.75
N PHE A 721 -36.61 -18.99 24.71
CA PHE A 721 -36.42 -18.17 23.52
C PHE A 721 -36.35 -16.67 23.79
N GLN A 722 -37.33 -16.12 24.50
CA GLN A 722 -37.38 -14.69 24.79
C GLN A 722 -36.17 -14.22 25.62
N SER A 723 -35.85 -14.95 26.69
CA SER A 723 -34.72 -14.60 27.57
C SER A 723 -33.38 -14.69 26.85
N LEU A 724 -33.24 -15.66 25.96
CA LEU A 724 -32.05 -15.83 25.13
C LEU A 724 -31.90 -14.66 24.14
N GLN A 725 -32.97 -14.25 23.47
CA GLN A 725 -32.96 -13.10 22.57
C GLN A 725 -32.53 -11.81 23.30
N GLU A 726 -33.17 -11.51 24.43
CA GLU A 726 -32.87 -10.31 25.22
C GLU A 726 -31.40 -10.30 25.69
N THR A 727 -30.89 -11.47 26.08
CA THR A 727 -29.50 -11.63 26.53
C THR A 727 -28.50 -11.47 25.39
N LEU A 728 -28.76 -12.06 24.21
CA LEU A 728 -27.91 -11.88 23.03
C LEU A 728 -27.89 -10.41 22.57
N VAL A 729 -29.03 -9.72 22.58
CA VAL A 729 -29.09 -8.29 22.26
C VAL A 729 -28.30 -7.45 23.28
N SER A 730 -28.36 -7.79 24.56
CA SER A 730 -27.61 -7.11 25.62
C SER A 730 -26.10 -7.30 25.49
N ILE A 731 -25.65 -8.52 25.19
CA ILE A 731 -24.21 -8.84 25.08
C ILE A 731 -23.61 -8.22 23.82
N PHE A 732 -24.33 -8.27 22.70
CA PHE A 732 -23.75 -8.05 21.38
C PHE A 732 -24.29 -6.83 20.63
N GLY A 733 -25.36 -6.19 21.12
CA GLY A 733 -26.00 -5.08 20.42
C GLY A 733 -26.42 -5.50 19.01
N ASN A 734 -26.32 -4.60 18.02
CA ASN A 734 -26.70 -4.84 16.62
C ASN A 734 -25.64 -5.56 15.78
N LYS A 735 -24.61 -6.14 16.41
CA LYS A 735 -23.42 -6.67 15.72
C LYS A 735 -23.50 -8.16 15.35
N ILE A 736 -24.60 -8.84 15.69
CA ILE A 736 -24.85 -10.25 15.33
C ILE A 736 -26.09 -10.35 14.44
N SER A 737 -25.96 -11.13 13.38
CA SER A 737 -27.03 -11.48 12.44
C SER A 737 -27.52 -12.93 12.57
N ASN A 738 -26.69 -13.87 13.08
CA ASN A 738 -27.04 -15.29 13.21
C ASN A 738 -26.43 -15.91 14.48
N ALA A 739 -27.17 -16.81 15.14
CA ALA A 739 -26.68 -17.71 16.16
C ALA A 739 -27.28 -19.11 15.97
N GLN A 740 -26.46 -20.16 16.01
CA GLN A 740 -26.93 -21.54 16.08
C GLN A 740 -26.86 -22.02 17.52
N VAL A 741 -27.95 -22.59 18.02
CA VAL A 741 -28.10 -23.01 19.41
C VAL A 741 -28.52 -24.47 19.44
N THR A 742 -27.76 -25.29 20.16
CA THR A 742 -28.11 -26.69 20.41
C THR A 742 -28.66 -26.80 21.83
N LEU A 743 -29.89 -27.31 21.92
CA LEU A 743 -30.58 -27.55 23.16
C LEU A 743 -30.79 -29.05 23.35
N THR A 744 -30.49 -29.55 24.54
CA THR A 744 -30.87 -30.91 24.93
C THR A 744 -32.05 -30.82 25.88
N VAL A 745 -33.14 -31.54 25.59
CA VAL A 745 -34.33 -31.57 26.46
C VAL A 745 -34.23 -32.72 27.43
N THR A 746 -33.97 -32.41 28.70
CA THR A 746 -33.88 -33.38 29.80
C THR A 746 -35.09 -33.20 30.73
N ASP A 747 -35.89 -34.26 30.93
CA ASP A 747 -37.08 -34.25 31.78
C ASP A 747 -38.08 -33.10 31.49
N GLY A 748 -38.23 -32.74 30.21
CA GLY A 748 -39.12 -31.67 29.76
C GLY A 748 -38.57 -30.26 29.97
N LYS A 749 -37.31 -30.11 30.39
CA LYS A 749 -36.62 -28.82 30.52
C LYS A 749 -35.52 -28.69 29.45
N PRO A 750 -35.50 -27.61 28.66
CA PRO A 750 -34.42 -27.35 27.70
C PRO A 750 -33.13 -26.93 28.43
N ILE A 751 -31.99 -27.43 27.97
CA ILE A 751 -30.65 -27.08 28.46
C ILE A 751 -29.79 -26.71 27.26
N ILE A 752 -29.10 -25.57 27.31
CA ILE A 752 -28.17 -25.14 26.26
C ILE A 752 -26.87 -25.92 26.40
N THR A 753 -26.70 -26.90 25.52
CA THR A 753 -25.52 -27.78 25.49
C THR A 753 -24.47 -27.30 24.48
N ASP A 754 -24.89 -26.54 23.47
CA ASP A 754 -23.97 -25.81 22.61
C ASP A 754 -24.56 -24.50 22.10
N MET A 755 -23.69 -23.54 21.81
CA MET A 755 -24.06 -22.30 21.15
C MET A 755 -22.89 -21.79 20.32
N THR A 756 -23.15 -21.67 19.03
CA THR A 756 -22.20 -21.06 18.10
C THR A 756 -22.78 -19.74 17.62
N ILE A 757 -22.08 -18.65 17.91
CA ILE A 757 -22.36 -17.35 17.30
C ILE A 757 -21.67 -17.34 15.95
N ASN A 758 -22.45 -17.51 14.90
CA ASN A 758 -21.94 -17.50 13.53
C ASN A 758 -21.97 -16.06 13.02
N ASN A 759 -20.81 -15.52 12.66
CA ASN A 759 -20.81 -14.49 11.62
C ASN A 759 -21.23 -15.16 10.30
N LEU A 760 -21.64 -14.37 9.31
CA LEU A 760 -21.90 -14.81 7.92
C LEU A 760 -20.63 -15.36 7.22
N GLU A 761 -19.75 -16.08 7.91
CA GLU A 761 -18.48 -16.64 7.43
C GLU A 761 -18.67 -18.07 6.87
N HIS A 762 -19.79 -18.74 7.16
CA HIS A 762 -20.16 -20.08 6.67
C HIS A 762 -21.09 -20.03 5.45
N LEU A 763 -20.68 -19.29 4.44
CA LEU A 763 -21.50 -18.94 3.26
C LEU A 763 -21.71 -20.07 2.23
N GLU A 764 -20.97 -21.18 2.33
CA GLU A 764 -20.88 -22.15 1.25
C GLU A 764 -21.87 -23.33 1.35
N SER A 765 -22.74 -23.38 2.37
CA SER A 765 -23.63 -24.56 2.54
C SER A 765 -24.99 -24.33 3.19
N ASN A 766 -25.37 -23.13 3.61
CA ASN A 766 -26.64 -22.90 4.29
C ASN A 766 -27.63 -22.08 3.43
N GLN A 767 -28.70 -22.73 2.94
CA GLN A 767 -29.78 -22.14 2.14
C GLN A 767 -30.46 -20.96 2.89
N THR A 768 -30.45 -21.02 4.21
CA THR A 768 -30.93 -19.99 5.13
C THR A 768 -30.13 -18.69 5.07
N VAL A 769 -28.80 -18.78 4.89
CA VAL A 769 -27.91 -17.61 4.83
C VAL A 769 -28.07 -16.89 3.48
N VAL A 770 -28.29 -17.65 2.41
CA VAL A 770 -28.63 -17.13 1.08
C VAL A 770 -29.92 -16.31 1.17
N GLN A 771 -30.95 -16.81 1.86
CA GLN A 771 -32.20 -16.09 2.11
C GLN A 771 -32.01 -14.82 2.96
N ALA A 772 -31.18 -14.85 4.01
CA ALA A 772 -30.92 -13.67 4.82
C ALA A 772 -30.22 -12.55 4.03
N ILE A 773 -29.25 -12.88 3.16
CA ILE A 773 -28.57 -11.91 2.29
C ILE A 773 -29.53 -11.37 1.23
N ALA A 774 -30.36 -12.24 0.65
CA ALA A 774 -31.42 -11.87 -0.29
C ALA A 774 -32.45 -10.90 0.31
N GLU A 775 -32.91 -11.17 1.54
CA GLU A 775 -33.84 -10.30 2.27
C GLU A 775 -33.19 -8.95 2.62
N LEU A 776 -31.91 -8.93 2.99
CA LEU A 776 -31.17 -7.68 3.20
C LEU A 776 -31.05 -6.87 1.90
N ALA A 777 -30.79 -7.53 0.77
CA ALA A 777 -30.69 -6.90 -0.54
C ALA A 777 -32.04 -6.39 -1.07
N SER A 778 -33.14 -7.10 -0.78
CA SER A 778 -34.48 -6.77 -1.28
C SER A 778 -35.21 -5.68 -0.47
N ASN A 779 -34.84 -5.47 0.80
CA ASN A 779 -35.50 -4.53 1.71
C ASN A 779 -34.85 -3.13 1.77
N LEU A 780 -33.71 -2.94 1.11
CA LEU A 780 -33.02 -1.65 0.93
C LEU A 780 -33.39 -1.02 -0.43
#